data_AF-A0AAD4QI27-F1
#
_entry.id   AF-A0AAD4QI27-F1
#
_cell.length_a   1.000
_cell.length_b   1.000
_cell.length_c   1.000
_cell.angle_alpha   90.00
_cell.angle_beta   90.00
_cell.angle_gamma   90.00
#
_symmetry.space_group_name_H-M   'P 1'
#
loop_
_entity.id
_entity.type
_entity.pdbx_description
1 polymer ?
#
loop_
_entity_poly.entity_id
_entity_poly.type
_entity_poly.pdbx_seq_one_letter_code
_entity_poly.pdbx_strand_id
1 'polypeptide(L)'
;MPKATKKKKEKAADFSKAKLKLGKGKKPPANQIDTSFKARSITLPTQSIVLEKDPNAPTTKRKLTFTDLVAHLRHHNSSIKKDALLGLRELFEAYPALIESSLATLIGTCVRLIASEDASVRRALLSFFTWLFPRIPLHSLAPHSSTLLLFTTSGQTHIFPEIRIDAVRFLDLYLETFPDLVVCGWRDGKNGHGRRVLNGYLSILNISTKLGEDGGNSNPPTIAGVALSTASKLVVLRSMSNFLRVALRFSSFSSDESFAASSSNPTWCFSSAFPEPTAYKTFDALFLPATNPGSRHLWRAEVDSEDAEDFAFVCDPMQFESVDASYTLRDLHDAISSTTRNDLYLDSGIGERKLDFEMRLARVLHPTLLSNFLDSAPSVFTPSSVPLQTELGIISAIGGIYHGLYGALLQDTRSNANTSFLSDSLQALLRRMAPYFPFLSSPLVKRDVQIEQTLQDLNIVFCELTSLMVLACSTPPVTQSNTKKRDGMSVQTQISQVKDFVACLLRGVSRSPNTIGRQITAQEYMALLPTLWMLLNSNLDCGGVDEDIDILCVLLDHARQVSSTAAAKLPTVDFIVRLILLETTPRYAGTFRVNNSVGGPQKFEEWVVDLPKTLWELGGTNIPCTEVILRFLLRLFQRRSPIGNTNASVAAQLCARLIPYFTITHPVHGKLHGPFTKLEDTAVQRLALDAVVTIMARIPAEPRKPLDAAVQRAVEGSAHATYWAAATENVLCSA
;
A
#
# COMPACT_ATOMS: atom_id res chain seq x y z
N MET A 1 -76.19 65.77 -58.65
CA MET A 1 -76.24 66.60 -57.41
C MET A 1 -77.31 66.00 -56.50
N PRO A 2 -77.06 65.76 -55.20
CA PRO A 2 -77.14 66.84 -54.20
C PRO A 2 -76.07 66.72 -53.09
N LYS A 3 -75.12 67.66 -53.08
CA LYS A 3 -74.04 67.79 -52.09
C LYS A 3 -74.51 68.43 -50.75
N ALA A 4 -75.79 68.28 -50.38
CA ALA A 4 -76.37 69.03 -49.25
C ALA A 4 -76.47 68.24 -47.93
N THR A 5 -76.62 66.90 -47.95
CA THR A 5 -76.75 66.08 -46.73
C THR A 5 -75.42 65.63 -46.13
N LYS A 6 -74.37 65.46 -46.95
CA LYS A 6 -73.04 65.06 -46.49
C LYS A 6 -72.38 66.15 -45.62
N LYS A 7 -72.53 67.42 -46.01
CA LYS A 7 -72.05 68.59 -45.26
C LYS A 7 -72.72 68.77 -43.88
N LYS A 8 -73.95 68.28 -43.69
CA LYS A 8 -74.67 68.36 -42.40
C LYS A 8 -74.24 67.25 -41.42
N LYS A 9 -73.86 66.07 -41.95
CA LYS A 9 -73.35 64.95 -41.15
C LYS A 9 -71.90 65.15 -40.73
N GLU A 10 -71.08 65.82 -41.54
CA GLU A 10 -69.72 66.27 -41.14
C GLU A 10 -69.77 67.32 -40.03
N LYS A 11 -70.70 68.30 -40.09
CA LYS A 11 -70.88 69.28 -39.00
C LYS A 11 -71.50 68.72 -37.70
N ALA A 12 -72.12 67.53 -37.74
CA ALA A 12 -72.73 66.86 -36.59
C ALA A 12 -71.89 65.67 -36.07
N ALA A 13 -70.73 65.39 -36.67
CA ALA A 13 -69.83 64.31 -36.25
C ALA A 13 -68.87 64.74 -35.13
N ASP A 14 -68.61 66.04 -34.97
CA ASP A 14 -67.59 66.55 -34.03
C ASP A 14 -67.92 66.29 -32.55
N PHE A 15 -69.21 66.15 -32.20
CA PHE A 15 -69.62 65.89 -30.81
C PHE A 15 -70.67 64.77 -30.72
N SER A 16 -70.26 63.54 -31.02
CA SER A 16 -71.09 62.36 -30.76
C SER A 16 -70.97 61.89 -29.29
N LYS A 17 -71.99 62.14 -28.48
CA LYS A 17 -72.08 61.56 -27.13
C LYS A 17 -72.46 60.07 -27.25
N ALA A 18 -71.56 59.17 -26.84
CA ALA A 18 -71.86 57.75 -26.78
C ALA A 18 -73.05 57.49 -25.83
N LYS A 19 -74.04 56.70 -26.27
CA LYS A 19 -75.25 56.36 -25.48
C LYS A 19 -74.86 55.85 -24.08
N LEU A 20 -75.58 56.37 -23.08
CA LEU A 20 -75.45 56.00 -21.67
C LEU A 20 -75.67 54.49 -21.51
N LYS A 21 -74.60 53.73 -21.24
CA LYS A 21 -74.71 52.30 -20.88
C LYS A 21 -74.78 52.21 -19.36
N LEU A 22 -75.97 51.89 -18.83
CA LEU A 22 -76.18 51.63 -17.40
C LEU A 22 -75.21 50.54 -16.91
N GLY A 23 -74.59 50.75 -15.75
CA GLY A 23 -73.67 49.78 -15.12
C GLY A 23 -72.17 50.01 -15.37
N LYS A 24 -71.77 50.91 -16.28
CA LYS A 24 -70.36 51.36 -16.39
C LYS A 24 -70.26 52.76 -15.79
N GLY A 25 -69.27 52.97 -14.91
CA GLY A 25 -69.07 54.24 -14.18
C GLY A 25 -69.12 55.47 -15.08
N LYS A 26 -69.53 56.61 -14.51
CA LYS A 26 -69.72 57.89 -15.23
C LYS A 26 -68.47 58.19 -16.07
N LYS A 27 -68.64 58.28 -17.40
CA LYS A 27 -67.53 58.62 -18.28
C LYS A 27 -67.00 60.02 -17.92
N PRO A 28 -65.67 60.19 -17.86
CA PRO A 28 -65.07 61.51 -17.69
C PRO A 28 -65.55 62.45 -18.81
N PRO A 29 -65.78 63.74 -18.52
CA PRO A 29 -66.26 64.70 -19.52
C PRO A 29 -65.24 64.84 -20.66
N ALA A 30 -65.72 65.14 -21.86
CA ALA A 30 -64.89 65.11 -23.09
C ALA A 30 -63.75 66.13 -23.12
N ASN A 31 -63.78 67.13 -22.23
CA ASN A 31 -62.75 68.14 -22.02
C ASN A 31 -61.80 67.79 -20.85
N GLN A 32 -61.92 66.60 -20.25
CA GLN A 32 -60.98 66.16 -19.22
C GLN A 32 -59.65 65.77 -19.86
N ILE A 33 -58.60 66.51 -19.51
CA ILE A 33 -57.23 66.15 -19.83
C ILE A 33 -56.80 65.07 -18.84
N ASP A 34 -56.49 63.88 -19.34
CA ASP A 34 -55.93 62.80 -18.52
C ASP A 34 -54.46 63.12 -18.22
N THR A 35 -54.19 63.57 -16.99
CA THR A 35 -52.83 63.88 -16.52
C THR A 35 -52.09 62.65 -16.00
N SER A 36 -52.64 61.44 -16.19
CA SER A 36 -51.95 60.21 -15.82
C SER A 36 -50.90 59.84 -16.88
N PHE A 37 -49.64 60.19 -16.61
CA PHE A 37 -48.51 59.69 -17.38
C PHE A 37 -47.67 58.75 -16.51
N LYS A 38 -47.09 57.72 -17.14
CA LYS A 38 -46.15 56.80 -16.50
C LYS A 38 -44.76 57.04 -17.08
N ALA A 39 -43.93 57.75 -16.34
CA ALA A 39 -42.50 57.84 -16.64
C ALA A 39 -41.80 56.59 -16.07
N ARG A 40 -41.04 55.87 -16.89
CA ARG A 40 -40.17 54.78 -16.45
C ARG A 40 -38.71 55.20 -16.64
N SER A 41 -37.91 55.02 -15.60
CA SER A 41 -36.47 55.24 -15.69
C SER A 41 -35.82 54.17 -16.57
N ILE A 42 -34.90 54.58 -17.45
CA ILE A 42 -34.07 53.67 -18.24
C ILE A 42 -32.80 53.41 -17.44
N THR A 43 -32.66 52.22 -16.86
CA THR A 43 -31.41 51.79 -16.23
C THR A 43 -30.46 51.24 -17.29
N LEU A 44 -29.41 52.00 -17.60
CA LEU A 44 -28.32 51.55 -18.48
C LEU A 44 -27.41 50.57 -17.71
N PRO A 45 -26.94 49.47 -18.32
CA PRO A 45 -25.93 48.62 -17.72
C PRO A 45 -24.66 49.43 -17.43
N THR A 46 -24.21 49.43 -16.19
CA THR A 46 -22.99 50.14 -15.77
C THR A 46 -21.78 49.52 -16.49
N GLN A 47 -21.15 50.30 -17.37
CA GLN A 47 -19.89 49.92 -18.00
C GLN A 47 -18.75 50.06 -16.98
N SER A 48 -17.84 49.09 -16.94
CA SER A 48 -16.79 48.92 -15.90
C SER A 48 -15.78 50.07 -15.78
N ILE A 49 -15.87 51.08 -16.64
CA ILE A 49 -14.99 52.25 -16.73
C ILE A 49 -15.24 53.24 -15.57
N VAL A 50 -16.44 53.21 -14.96
CA VAL A 50 -16.85 54.16 -13.89
C VAL A 50 -16.89 53.52 -12.49
N LEU A 51 -16.70 52.20 -12.38
CA LEU A 51 -16.64 51.53 -11.07
C LEU A 51 -15.27 51.79 -10.42
N GLU A 52 -15.23 52.67 -9.43
CA GLU A 52 -14.10 52.77 -8.50
C GLU A 52 -13.98 51.43 -7.76
N LYS A 53 -13.07 50.57 -8.22
CA LYS A 53 -12.74 49.32 -7.52
C LYS A 53 -11.96 49.69 -6.25
N ASP A 54 -12.25 48.99 -5.16
CA ASP A 54 -11.56 49.17 -3.88
C ASP A 54 -10.02 49.16 -4.10
N PRO A 55 -9.29 50.23 -3.73
CA PRO A 55 -7.86 50.33 -4.00
C PRO A 55 -7.03 49.28 -3.25
N ASN A 56 -7.58 48.72 -2.17
CA ASN A 56 -6.97 47.65 -1.38
C ASN A 56 -7.41 46.24 -1.79
N ALA A 57 -8.29 46.10 -2.80
CA ALA A 57 -8.73 44.77 -3.22
C ALA A 57 -7.57 43.99 -3.89
N PRO A 58 -7.39 42.69 -3.57
CA PRO A 58 -6.35 41.89 -4.20
C PRO A 58 -6.63 41.75 -5.69
N THR A 59 -5.66 42.17 -6.50
CA THR A 59 -5.75 42.14 -7.98
C THR A 59 -4.49 41.58 -8.61
N THR A 60 -4.62 41.09 -9.83
CA THR A 60 -3.49 40.69 -10.69
C THR A 60 -2.80 41.91 -11.31
N LYS A 61 -1.66 41.71 -11.99
CA LYS A 61 -0.98 42.75 -12.80
C LYS A 61 -1.89 43.41 -13.84
N ARG A 62 -2.92 42.70 -14.32
CA ARG A 62 -3.95 43.23 -15.25
C ARG A 62 -5.13 43.90 -14.54
N LYS A 63 -5.03 44.15 -13.23
CA LYS A 63 -6.09 44.74 -12.38
C LYS A 63 -7.40 43.95 -12.38
N LEU A 64 -7.29 42.62 -12.49
CA LEU A 64 -8.43 41.71 -12.41
C LEU A 64 -8.58 41.19 -10.97
N THR A 65 -9.79 41.27 -10.43
CA THR A 65 -10.15 40.71 -9.14
C THR A 65 -10.48 39.21 -9.25
N PHE A 66 -10.60 38.51 -8.13
CA PHE A 66 -11.07 37.12 -8.11
C PHE A 66 -12.43 36.96 -8.81
N THR A 67 -13.38 37.87 -8.57
CA THR A 67 -14.70 37.85 -9.19
C THR A 67 -14.65 38.03 -10.70
N ASP A 68 -13.76 38.91 -11.20
CA ASP A 68 -13.55 39.10 -12.64
C ASP A 68 -13.01 37.81 -13.28
N LEU A 69 -12.03 37.16 -12.64
CA LEU A 69 -11.42 35.93 -13.12
C LEU A 69 -12.42 34.76 -13.14
N VAL A 70 -13.24 34.61 -12.09
CA VAL A 70 -14.32 33.60 -12.04
C VAL A 70 -15.35 33.82 -13.16
N ALA A 71 -15.67 35.08 -13.48
CA ALA A 71 -16.54 35.39 -14.61
C ALA A 71 -15.89 35.00 -15.94
N HIS A 72 -14.59 35.28 -16.12
CA HIS A 72 -13.84 34.89 -17.32
C HIS A 72 -13.76 33.38 -17.52
N LEU A 73 -13.70 32.57 -16.45
CA LEU A 73 -13.75 31.11 -16.55
C LEU A 73 -15.07 30.59 -17.16
N ARG A 74 -16.15 31.38 -17.11
CA ARG A 74 -17.47 31.02 -17.68
C ARG A 74 -17.66 31.55 -19.10
N HIS A 75 -16.72 32.34 -19.61
CA HIS A 75 -16.79 32.92 -20.95
C HIS A 75 -16.71 31.82 -22.03
N HIS A 76 -17.25 32.02 -23.22
CA HIS A 76 -17.22 30.98 -24.28
C HIS A 76 -15.82 30.80 -24.90
N ASN A 77 -15.05 31.88 -25.04
CA ASN A 77 -13.70 31.87 -25.62
C ASN A 77 -12.67 31.13 -24.74
N SER A 78 -12.05 30.08 -25.30
CA SER A 78 -11.03 29.24 -24.66
C SER A 78 -9.79 30.01 -24.20
N SER A 79 -9.31 30.97 -24.98
CA SER A 79 -8.13 31.78 -24.62
C SER A 79 -8.39 32.62 -23.37
N ILE A 80 -9.59 33.18 -23.24
CA ILE A 80 -9.99 33.96 -22.06
C ILE A 80 -10.06 33.07 -20.82
N LYS A 81 -10.60 31.85 -20.94
CA LYS A 81 -10.61 30.87 -19.84
C LYS A 81 -9.19 30.51 -19.40
N LYS A 82 -8.29 30.25 -20.35
CA LYS A 82 -6.89 29.90 -20.08
C LYS A 82 -6.15 31.04 -19.38
N ASP A 83 -6.27 32.27 -19.91
CA ASP A 83 -5.68 33.46 -19.28
C ASP A 83 -6.24 33.69 -17.88
N ALA A 84 -7.52 33.40 -17.65
CA ALA A 84 -8.12 33.50 -16.32
C ALA A 84 -7.55 32.47 -15.33
N LEU A 85 -7.27 31.23 -15.76
CA LEU A 85 -6.59 30.23 -14.92
C LEU A 85 -5.17 30.66 -14.54
N LEU A 86 -4.43 31.24 -15.48
CA LEU A 86 -3.10 31.81 -15.20
C LEU A 86 -3.18 33.01 -14.27
N GLY A 87 -4.17 33.89 -14.47
CA GLY A 87 -4.43 35.01 -13.58
C GLY A 87 -4.84 34.59 -12.16
N LEU A 88 -5.58 33.50 -12.01
CA LEU A 88 -5.92 32.95 -10.69
C LEU A 88 -4.67 32.42 -9.98
N ARG A 89 -3.78 31.74 -10.70
CA ARG A 89 -2.50 31.32 -10.14
C ARG A 89 -1.67 32.52 -9.67
N GLU A 90 -1.52 33.54 -10.51
CA GLU A 90 -0.82 34.78 -10.16
C GLU A 90 -1.42 35.45 -8.91
N LEU A 91 -2.76 35.52 -8.84
CA LEU A 91 -3.46 36.12 -7.71
C LEU A 91 -3.22 35.37 -6.41
N PHE A 92 -3.29 34.04 -6.42
CA PHE A 92 -3.08 33.21 -5.24
C PHE A 92 -1.62 33.09 -4.82
N GLU A 93 -0.66 33.26 -5.75
CA GLU A 93 0.76 33.40 -5.40
C GLU A 93 1.02 34.71 -4.65
N ALA A 94 0.34 35.81 -5.03
CA ALA A 94 0.47 37.10 -4.36
C ALA A 94 -0.34 37.19 -3.05
N TYR A 95 -1.50 36.54 -2.98
CA TYR A 95 -2.41 36.59 -1.83
C TYR A 95 -2.88 35.18 -1.39
N PRO A 96 -2.02 34.37 -0.74
CA PRO A 96 -2.36 32.98 -0.38
C PRO A 96 -3.57 32.84 0.55
N ALA A 97 -3.79 33.80 1.44
CA ALA A 97 -4.93 33.80 2.37
C ALA A 97 -6.29 33.82 1.66
N LEU A 98 -6.33 34.26 0.39
CA LEU A 98 -7.56 34.29 -0.41
C LEU A 98 -8.03 32.87 -0.79
N ILE A 99 -7.13 31.88 -0.83
CA ILE A 99 -7.42 30.52 -1.31
C ILE A 99 -8.56 29.89 -0.50
N GLU A 100 -8.45 29.86 0.83
CA GLU A 100 -9.44 29.21 1.69
C GLU A 100 -10.82 29.88 1.60
N SER A 101 -10.85 31.21 1.65
CA SER A 101 -12.10 31.99 1.57
C SER A 101 -12.84 31.84 0.24
N SER A 102 -12.11 31.54 -0.84
CA SER A 102 -12.63 31.48 -2.21
C SER A 102 -12.77 30.06 -2.76
N LEU A 103 -12.36 29.05 -1.99
CA LEU A 103 -12.22 27.66 -2.44
C LEU A 103 -13.50 27.06 -3.01
N ALA A 104 -14.64 27.23 -2.31
CA ALA A 104 -15.92 26.69 -2.73
C ALA A 104 -16.37 27.25 -4.10
N THR A 105 -16.24 28.57 -4.28
CA THR A 105 -16.60 29.26 -5.53
C THR A 105 -15.64 28.90 -6.67
N LEU A 106 -14.36 28.80 -6.34
CA LEU A 106 -13.30 28.41 -7.27
C LEU A 106 -13.55 26.99 -7.80
N ILE A 107 -13.64 26.00 -6.90
CA ILE A 107 -13.88 24.60 -7.28
C ILE A 107 -15.19 24.48 -8.06
N GLY A 108 -16.28 25.07 -7.57
CA GLY A 108 -17.58 25.04 -8.24
C GLY A 108 -17.59 25.64 -9.66
N THR A 109 -16.61 26.49 -9.99
CA THR A 109 -16.44 27.03 -11.35
C THR A 109 -15.46 26.20 -12.17
N CYS A 110 -14.33 25.81 -11.59
CA CYS A 110 -13.28 25.04 -12.25
C CYS A 110 -13.71 23.62 -12.63
N VAL A 111 -14.57 22.95 -11.85
CA VAL A 111 -15.03 21.59 -12.15
C VAL A 111 -15.73 21.46 -13.50
N ARG A 112 -16.42 22.52 -13.96
CA ARG A 112 -17.05 22.55 -15.29
C ARG A 112 -16.04 22.55 -16.44
N LEU A 113 -14.81 22.99 -16.19
CA LEU A 113 -13.75 23.06 -17.19
C LEU A 113 -13.06 21.70 -17.41
N ILE A 114 -13.31 20.70 -16.55
CA ILE A 114 -12.80 19.33 -16.71
C ILE A 114 -13.29 18.74 -18.04
N ALA A 115 -14.55 18.97 -18.39
CA ALA A 115 -15.17 18.54 -19.65
C ALA A 115 -15.18 19.65 -20.72
N SER A 116 -14.28 20.64 -20.65
CA SER A 116 -14.17 21.68 -21.68
C SER A 116 -13.80 21.07 -23.03
N GLU A 117 -14.45 21.51 -24.11
CA GLU A 117 -14.17 21.05 -25.48
C GLU A 117 -12.70 21.31 -25.88
N ASP A 118 -12.16 22.47 -25.48
CA ASP A 118 -10.80 22.86 -25.78
C ASP A 118 -9.75 22.15 -24.89
N ALA A 119 -8.84 21.42 -25.52
CA ALA A 119 -7.79 20.66 -24.85
C ALA A 119 -6.73 21.54 -24.16
N SER A 120 -6.54 22.79 -24.59
CA SER A 120 -5.60 23.71 -23.95
C SER A 120 -6.14 24.22 -22.62
N VAL A 121 -7.46 24.44 -22.52
CA VAL A 121 -8.14 24.80 -21.26
C VAL A 121 -8.07 23.65 -20.27
N ARG A 122 -8.34 22.41 -20.69
CA ARG A 122 -8.23 21.23 -19.81
C ARG A 122 -6.82 21.04 -19.26
N ARG A 123 -5.79 21.18 -20.13
CA ARG A 123 -4.38 21.12 -19.72
C ARG A 123 -3.99 22.24 -18.75
N ALA A 124 -4.45 23.47 -19.01
CA ALA A 124 -4.22 24.59 -18.11
C ALA A 124 -4.90 24.38 -16.75
N LEU A 125 -6.11 23.82 -16.74
CA LEU A 125 -6.81 23.48 -15.49
C LEU A 125 -6.06 22.41 -14.70
N LEU A 126 -5.63 21.32 -15.36
CA LEU A 126 -4.87 20.25 -14.71
C LEU A 126 -3.59 20.81 -14.07
N SER A 127 -2.81 21.60 -14.83
CA SER A 127 -1.61 22.26 -14.31
C SER A 127 -1.91 23.20 -13.13
N PHE A 128 -3.03 23.92 -13.18
CA PHE A 128 -3.47 24.77 -12.08
C PHE A 128 -3.82 23.96 -10.83
N PHE A 129 -4.55 22.86 -10.95
CA PHE A 129 -4.88 21.98 -9.82
C PHE A 129 -3.65 21.28 -9.24
N THR A 130 -2.72 20.79 -10.08
CA THR A 130 -1.44 20.21 -9.63
C THR A 130 -0.63 21.21 -8.80
N TRP A 131 -0.70 22.50 -9.13
CA TRP A 131 -0.07 23.55 -8.34
C TRP A 131 -0.88 23.92 -7.08
N LEU A 132 -2.20 23.97 -7.17
CA LEU A 132 -3.07 24.47 -6.10
C LEU A 132 -3.23 23.46 -4.95
N PHE A 133 -3.53 22.20 -5.26
CA PHE A 133 -3.95 21.22 -4.25
C PHE A 133 -2.88 20.92 -3.18
N PRO A 134 -1.58 20.80 -3.49
CA PRO A 134 -0.55 20.62 -2.45
C PRO A 134 -0.43 21.78 -1.46
N ARG A 135 -1.02 22.95 -1.76
CA ARG A 135 -1.03 24.15 -0.90
C ARG A 135 -2.27 24.25 -0.02
N ILE A 136 -3.23 23.33 -0.16
CA ILE A 136 -4.48 23.33 0.60
C ILE A 136 -4.45 22.17 1.59
N PRO A 137 -4.72 22.40 2.89
CA PRO A 137 -4.88 21.32 3.85
C PRO A 137 -5.99 20.34 3.45
N LEU A 138 -5.75 19.03 3.65
CA LEU A 138 -6.70 17.97 3.25
C LEU A 138 -8.10 18.16 3.84
N HIS A 139 -8.21 18.63 5.08
CA HIS A 139 -9.50 18.85 5.76
C HIS A 139 -10.36 19.94 5.08
N SER A 140 -9.74 20.94 4.44
CA SER A 140 -10.44 21.98 3.69
C SER A 140 -10.81 21.54 2.28
N LEU A 141 -10.04 20.61 1.69
CA LEU A 141 -10.31 20.07 0.35
C LEU A 141 -11.33 18.92 0.38
N ALA A 142 -11.34 18.11 1.44
CA ALA A 142 -12.20 16.95 1.59
C ALA A 142 -13.70 17.22 1.35
N PRO A 143 -14.31 18.32 1.83
CA PRO A 143 -15.72 18.65 1.56
C PRO A 143 -16.04 18.84 0.07
N HIS A 144 -15.04 19.18 -0.74
CA HIS A 144 -15.19 19.43 -2.17
C HIS A 144 -14.89 18.20 -3.05
N SER A 145 -14.36 17.11 -2.45
CA SER A 145 -13.97 15.88 -3.14
C SER A 145 -15.12 15.26 -3.94
N SER A 146 -16.34 15.24 -3.39
CA SER A 146 -17.53 14.69 -4.06
C SER A 146 -17.86 15.44 -5.35
N THR A 147 -17.73 16.76 -5.35
CA THR A 147 -17.98 17.59 -6.54
C THR A 147 -16.87 17.37 -7.58
N LEU A 148 -15.61 17.36 -7.16
CA LEU A 148 -14.47 17.07 -8.03
C LEU A 148 -14.62 15.69 -8.71
N LEU A 149 -14.93 14.66 -7.93
CA LEU A 149 -15.11 13.29 -8.42
C LEU A 149 -16.35 13.14 -9.29
N LEU A 150 -17.46 13.83 -8.99
CA LEU A 150 -18.66 13.80 -9.83
C LEU A 150 -18.39 14.33 -11.25
N PHE A 151 -17.79 15.50 -11.37
CA PHE A 151 -17.48 16.08 -12.68
C PHE A 151 -16.38 15.29 -13.41
N THR A 152 -15.39 14.76 -12.70
CA THR A 152 -14.36 13.91 -13.31
C THR A 152 -14.93 12.58 -13.80
N THR A 153 -15.78 11.90 -13.02
CA THR A 153 -16.43 10.65 -13.45
C THR A 153 -17.40 10.87 -14.62
N SER A 154 -18.09 12.01 -14.67
CA SER A 154 -18.84 12.42 -15.88
C SER A 154 -17.92 12.63 -17.09
N GLY A 155 -16.70 13.13 -16.89
CA GLY A 155 -15.68 13.27 -17.92
C GLY A 155 -15.17 11.90 -18.43
N GLN A 156 -15.02 10.91 -17.54
CA GLN A 156 -14.62 9.54 -17.92
C GLN A 156 -15.62 8.85 -18.86
N THR A 157 -16.90 9.20 -18.77
CA THR A 157 -17.97 8.68 -19.64
C THR A 157 -18.34 9.61 -20.79
N HIS A 158 -17.52 10.64 -21.06
CA HIS A 158 -17.80 11.61 -22.11
C HIS A 158 -17.75 10.98 -23.52
N ILE A 159 -18.54 11.49 -24.47
CA ILE A 159 -18.58 11.00 -25.86
C ILE A 159 -17.24 11.15 -26.59
N PHE A 160 -16.47 12.18 -26.24
CA PHE A 160 -15.17 12.48 -26.83
C PHE A 160 -14.02 11.74 -26.12
N PRO A 161 -13.25 10.88 -26.81
CA PRO A 161 -12.17 10.10 -26.20
C PRO A 161 -11.12 10.92 -25.46
N GLU A 162 -10.70 12.05 -26.01
CA GLU A 162 -9.69 12.93 -25.43
C GLU A 162 -10.12 13.53 -24.09
N ILE A 163 -11.41 13.81 -23.90
CA ILE A 163 -11.96 14.27 -22.61
C ILE A 163 -11.94 13.12 -21.60
N ARG A 164 -12.26 11.89 -22.03
CA ARG A 164 -12.17 10.71 -21.16
C ARG A 164 -10.74 10.47 -20.66
N ILE A 165 -9.75 10.60 -21.53
CA ILE A 165 -8.33 10.43 -21.17
C ILE A 165 -7.85 11.57 -20.26
N ASP A 166 -8.23 12.81 -20.52
CA ASP A 166 -7.88 13.92 -19.62
C ASP A 166 -8.55 13.79 -18.25
N ALA A 167 -9.79 13.28 -18.17
CA ALA A 167 -10.46 12.98 -16.91
C ALA A 167 -9.68 11.96 -16.06
N VAL A 168 -9.06 10.95 -16.69
CA VAL A 168 -8.18 10.00 -15.99
C VAL A 168 -6.96 10.71 -15.38
N ARG A 169 -6.38 11.70 -16.06
CA ARG A 169 -5.25 12.47 -15.51
C ARG A 169 -5.63 13.30 -14.28
N PHE A 170 -6.87 13.80 -14.22
CA PHE A 170 -7.40 14.42 -13.00
C PHE A 170 -7.55 13.41 -11.87
N LEU A 171 -7.95 12.16 -12.15
CA LEU A 171 -8.00 11.11 -11.13
C LEU A 171 -6.62 10.74 -10.60
N ASP A 172 -5.58 10.71 -11.44
CA ASP A 172 -4.21 10.49 -10.98
C ASP A 172 -3.78 11.55 -9.96
N LEU A 173 -4.06 12.83 -10.24
CA LEU A 173 -3.83 13.93 -9.30
C LEU A 173 -4.62 13.74 -7.99
N TYR A 174 -5.87 13.28 -8.08
CA TYR A 174 -6.71 13.06 -6.89
C TYR A 174 -6.21 11.87 -6.05
N LEU A 175 -5.72 10.80 -6.69
CA LEU A 175 -5.11 9.65 -6.02
C LEU A 175 -3.81 10.04 -5.29
N GLU A 176 -3.09 11.05 -5.77
CA GLU A 176 -1.91 11.61 -5.10
C GLU A 176 -2.30 12.55 -3.93
N THR A 177 -3.45 13.22 -4.01
CA THR A 177 -3.85 14.26 -3.05
C THR A 177 -4.76 13.74 -1.93
N PHE A 178 -5.76 12.93 -2.25
CA PHE A 178 -6.78 12.42 -1.33
C PHE A 178 -7.20 10.97 -1.66
N PRO A 179 -6.26 10.00 -1.68
CA PRO A 179 -6.48 8.63 -2.15
C PRO A 179 -7.71 7.96 -1.55
N ASP A 180 -7.89 8.08 -0.23
CA ASP A 180 -8.95 7.40 0.52
C ASP A 180 -10.36 7.82 0.06
N LEU A 181 -10.54 9.11 -0.25
CA LEU A 181 -11.81 9.65 -0.73
C LEU A 181 -12.10 9.21 -2.17
N VAL A 182 -11.07 8.97 -2.99
CA VAL A 182 -11.23 8.48 -4.37
C VAL A 182 -11.68 7.02 -4.38
N VAL A 183 -11.08 6.18 -3.53
CA VAL A 183 -11.38 4.74 -3.46
C VAL A 183 -12.59 4.40 -2.59
N CYS A 184 -13.11 5.36 -1.82
CA CYS A 184 -14.27 5.16 -0.96
C CYS A 184 -15.48 4.61 -1.76
N GLY A 185 -16.08 3.54 -1.25
CA GLY A 185 -17.24 2.89 -1.86
C GLY A 185 -16.95 2.14 -3.17
N TRP A 186 -15.70 1.72 -3.44
CA TRP A 186 -15.35 1.09 -4.73
C TRP A 186 -15.99 -0.28 -5.00
N ARG A 187 -16.35 -1.04 -3.95
CA ARG A 187 -16.97 -2.37 -4.04
C ARG A 187 -18.49 -2.30 -4.19
N ASP A 188 -19.14 -1.76 -3.18
CA ASP A 188 -20.60 -1.74 -3.01
C ASP A 188 -21.27 -0.50 -3.61
N GLY A 189 -20.49 0.52 -3.98
CA GLY A 189 -21.01 1.79 -4.49
C GLY A 189 -21.68 2.65 -3.42
N LYS A 190 -21.60 2.27 -2.15
CA LYS A 190 -22.19 3.04 -1.05
C LYS A 190 -21.20 4.08 -0.55
N ASN A 191 -21.71 5.23 -0.11
CA ASN A 191 -20.96 6.29 0.57
C ASN A 191 -19.74 6.86 -0.18
N GLY A 192 -19.67 6.76 -1.52
CA GLY A 192 -18.53 7.32 -2.27
C GLY A 192 -18.67 7.28 -3.79
N HIS A 193 -17.58 7.62 -4.47
CA HIS A 193 -17.49 7.64 -5.94
C HIS A 193 -16.59 6.53 -6.52
N GLY A 194 -15.91 5.74 -5.68
CA GLY A 194 -14.94 4.74 -6.14
C GLY A 194 -15.51 3.74 -7.14
N ARG A 195 -16.78 3.31 -6.96
CA ARG A 195 -17.45 2.40 -7.89
C ARG A 195 -17.64 3.01 -9.28
N ARG A 196 -17.98 4.30 -9.32
CA ARG A 196 -18.13 5.05 -10.58
C ARG A 196 -16.77 5.24 -11.26
N VAL A 197 -15.73 5.53 -10.49
CA VAL A 197 -14.35 5.64 -10.99
C VAL A 197 -13.90 4.32 -11.64
N LEU A 198 -14.09 3.19 -10.95
CA LEU A 198 -13.79 1.86 -11.48
C LEU A 198 -14.56 1.57 -12.77
N ASN A 199 -15.87 1.79 -12.77
CA ASN A 199 -16.70 1.59 -13.96
C ASN A 199 -16.27 2.50 -15.12
N GLY A 200 -15.79 3.72 -14.82
CA GLY A 200 -15.20 4.63 -15.81
C GLY A 200 -13.96 4.03 -16.48
N TYR A 201 -13.03 3.46 -15.71
CA TYR A 201 -11.87 2.76 -16.28
C TYR A 201 -12.28 1.57 -17.15
N LEU A 202 -13.20 0.72 -16.65
CA LEU A 202 -13.70 -0.44 -17.39
C LEU A 202 -14.36 -0.02 -18.71
N SER A 203 -15.18 1.05 -18.68
CA SER A 203 -15.84 1.58 -19.88
C SER A 203 -14.85 2.12 -20.90
N ILE A 204 -13.82 2.86 -20.47
CA ILE A 204 -12.77 3.38 -21.38
C ILE A 204 -12.00 2.22 -22.05
N LEU A 205 -11.73 1.14 -21.32
CA LEU A 205 -11.06 -0.05 -21.82
C LEU A 205 -11.98 -1.01 -22.62
N ASN A 206 -13.25 -0.64 -22.83
CA ASN A 206 -14.28 -1.47 -23.47
C ASN A 206 -14.53 -2.82 -22.76
N ILE A 207 -14.35 -2.86 -21.45
CA ILE A 207 -14.57 -4.05 -20.62
C ILE A 207 -16.03 -4.06 -20.15
N SER A 208 -16.76 -5.15 -20.45
CA SER A 208 -18.20 -5.25 -20.18
C SER A 208 -18.51 -5.18 -18.68
N THR A 209 -19.32 -4.21 -18.27
CA THR A 209 -19.64 -3.87 -16.87
C THR A 209 -20.71 -4.78 -16.23
N LYS A 210 -20.75 -6.08 -16.54
CA LYS A 210 -21.64 -7.06 -15.87
C LYS A 210 -21.16 -7.40 -14.45
N LEU A 211 -20.86 -6.36 -13.65
CA LEU A 211 -20.25 -6.47 -12.34
C LEU A 211 -21.27 -6.25 -11.20
N GLY A 212 -22.57 -6.19 -11.52
CA GLY A 212 -23.67 -6.03 -10.56
C GLY A 212 -24.81 -7.01 -10.83
N GLU A 213 -25.33 -7.60 -9.76
CA GLU A 213 -26.38 -8.64 -9.74
C GLU A 213 -27.80 -8.06 -9.51
N ASP A 214 -28.00 -6.75 -9.73
CA ASP A 214 -29.34 -6.17 -9.72
C ASP A 214 -29.92 -6.17 -11.13
N GLY A 215 -31.10 -6.79 -11.28
CA GLY A 215 -31.94 -6.82 -12.48
C GLY A 215 -32.50 -5.46 -12.89
N GLY A 216 -31.68 -4.41 -12.89
CA GLY A 216 -31.96 -3.12 -13.49
C GLY A 216 -31.36 -3.05 -14.88
N ASN A 217 -32.19 -2.74 -15.87
CA ASN A 217 -31.87 -2.67 -17.29
C ASN A 217 -30.90 -1.49 -17.62
N SER A 218 -29.68 -1.48 -17.06
CA SER A 218 -28.63 -0.56 -17.49
C SER A 218 -27.98 -1.13 -18.73
N ASN A 219 -28.44 -0.66 -19.90
CA ASN A 219 -27.78 -0.93 -21.17
C ASN A 219 -26.27 -0.69 -21.04
N PRO A 220 -25.41 -1.58 -21.55
CA PRO A 220 -23.97 -1.30 -21.63
C PRO A 220 -23.78 0.02 -22.38
N PRO A 221 -22.94 0.97 -21.90
CA PRO A 221 -22.69 2.19 -22.64
C PRO A 221 -22.18 1.82 -24.03
N THR A 222 -23.02 2.08 -25.04
CA THR A 222 -22.80 1.77 -26.45
C THR A 222 -21.82 2.79 -27.03
N ILE A 223 -20.59 2.79 -26.52
CA ILE A 223 -19.45 3.52 -27.08
C ILE A 223 -18.27 2.54 -27.22
N ALA A 224 -18.58 1.31 -27.65
CA ALA A 224 -17.60 0.32 -28.05
C ALA A 224 -17.29 0.54 -29.54
N GLY A 225 -16.11 1.07 -29.86
CA GLY A 225 -15.71 1.18 -31.27
C GLY A 225 -14.44 1.96 -31.56
N VAL A 226 -13.98 2.86 -30.68
CA VAL A 226 -12.75 3.62 -30.93
C VAL A 226 -11.56 2.89 -30.32
N ALA A 227 -10.66 2.39 -31.17
CA ALA A 227 -9.37 1.87 -30.75
C ALA A 227 -8.56 3.01 -30.09
N LEU A 228 -8.23 2.83 -28.82
CA LEU A 228 -7.38 3.78 -28.09
C LEU A 228 -5.94 3.72 -28.62
N SER A 229 -5.30 4.88 -28.75
CA SER A 229 -3.86 4.94 -29.02
C SER A 229 -3.07 4.31 -27.87
N THR A 230 -1.90 3.74 -28.16
CA THR A 230 -1.04 3.06 -27.16
C THR A 230 -0.73 3.97 -25.95
N ALA A 231 -0.47 5.26 -26.19
CA ALA A 231 -0.25 6.24 -25.12
C ALA A 231 -1.49 6.48 -24.25
N SER A 232 -2.68 6.51 -24.86
CA SER A 232 -3.94 6.66 -24.12
C SER A 232 -4.26 5.42 -23.29
N LYS A 233 -4.02 4.22 -23.84
CA LYS A 233 -4.15 2.95 -23.11
C LYS A 233 -3.25 2.92 -21.89
N LEU A 234 -1.98 3.34 -22.03
CA LEU A 234 -1.04 3.42 -20.92
C LEU A 234 -1.56 4.29 -19.78
N VAL A 235 -2.06 5.50 -20.08
CA VAL A 235 -2.59 6.42 -19.06
C VAL A 235 -3.71 5.74 -18.26
N VAL A 236 -4.64 5.08 -18.95
CA VAL A 236 -5.79 4.41 -18.32
C VAL A 236 -5.34 3.22 -17.46
N LEU A 237 -4.49 2.33 -18.00
CA LEU A 237 -4.02 1.15 -17.28
C LEU A 237 -3.17 1.50 -16.07
N ARG A 238 -2.28 2.49 -16.19
CA ARG A 238 -1.45 2.97 -15.08
C ARG A 238 -2.30 3.57 -13.96
N SER A 239 -3.27 4.41 -14.32
CA SER A 239 -4.19 5.01 -13.37
C SER A 239 -5.04 3.96 -12.66
N MET A 240 -5.59 2.99 -13.40
CA MET A 240 -6.35 1.87 -12.84
C MET A 240 -5.49 0.98 -11.92
N SER A 241 -4.24 0.71 -12.30
CA SER A 241 -3.28 -0.02 -11.45
C SER A 241 -3.05 0.70 -10.12
N ASN A 242 -2.84 2.02 -10.15
CA ASN A 242 -2.69 2.83 -8.93
C ASN A 242 -3.97 2.85 -8.08
N PHE A 243 -5.13 3.05 -8.70
CA PHE A 243 -6.43 3.00 -8.05
C PHE A 243 -6.65 1.67 -7.30
N LEU A 244 -6.42 0.54 -7.98
CA LEU A 244 -6.58 -0.79 -7.38
C LEU A 244 -5.58 -1.03 -6.24
N ARG A 245 -4.31 -0.61 -6.41
CA ARG A 245 -3.30 -0.71 -5.36
C ARG A 245 -3.72 0.03 -4.09
N VAL A 246 -4.24 1.25 -4.23
CA VAL A 246 -4.75 2.04 -3.09
C VAL A 246 -6.00 1.40 -2.49
N ALA A 247 -6.96 1.01 -3.34
CA ALA A 247 -8.25 0.46 -2.90
C ALA A 247 -8.12 -0.87 -2.14
N LEU A 248 -7.20 -1.74 -2.57
CA LEU A 248 -6.92 -3.03 -1.93
C LEU A 248 -6.15 -2.84 -0.62
N ARG A 249 -5.18 -1.92 -0.55
CA ARG A 249 -4.47 -1.60 0.71
C ARG A 249 -5.36 -0.98 1.78
N PHE A 250 -6.22 -0.02 1.40
CA PHE A 250 -7.15 0.64 2.34
C PHE A 250 -8.11 -0.36 3.01
N SER A 251 -8.34 -1.51 2.37
CA SER A 251 -9.20 -2.56 2.91
C SER A 251 -8.58 -3.26 4.13
N SER A 252 -7.25 -3.40 4.15
CA SER A 252 -6.51 -4.03 5.25
C SER A 252 -6.44 -3.14 6.50
N PHE A 253 -6.51 -1.81 6.35
CA PHE A 253 -6.49 -0.87 7.47
C PHE A 253 -7.82 -0.83 8.24
N SER A 254 -8.94 -1.19 7.60
CA SER A 254 -10.26 -1.15 8.23
C SER A 254 -10.56 -2.30 9.21
N SER A 255 -9.69 -3.31 9.29
CA SER A 255 -9.93 -4.53 10.08
C SER A 255 -8.92 -4.81 11.21
N ASP A 256 -7.73 -4.18 11.24
CA ASP A 256 -6.65 -4.58 12.16
C ASP A 256 -5.89 -3.38 12.77
N GLU A 257 -6.60 -2.40 13.32
CA GLU A 257 -6.01 -1.16 13.87
C GLU A 257 -5.12 -1.34 15.14
N SER A 258 -4.76 -2.57 15.54
CA SER A 258 -3.93 -2.82 16.73
C SER A 258 -2.62 -3.60 16.52
N PHE A 259 -2.37 -4.20 15.34
CA PHE A 259 -1.20 -5.07 15.14
C PHE A 259 -0.28 -4.71 13.97
N ALA A 260 -0.76 -3.99 12.95
CA ALA A 260 -0.01 -3.75 11.72
C ALA A 260 1.10 -2.67 11.84
N ALA A 261 1.18 -1.93 12.94
CA ALA A 261 2.10 -0.80 13.07
C ALA A 261 3.56 -1.19 13.44
N SER A 262 3.89 -2.48 13.62
CA SER A 262 5.19 -2.88 14.18
C SER A 262 6.02 -3.90 13.39
N SER A 263 5.47 -4.58 12.37
CA SER A 263 6.27 -5.46 11.51
C SER A 263 6.50 -4.82 10.13
N SER A 264 7.75 -4.40 9.88
CA SER A 264 8.16 -3.81 8.60
C SER A 264 8.17 -4.81 7.43
N ASN A 265 8.02 -6.12 7.71
CA ASN A 265 8.24 -7.19 6.75
C ASN A 265 6.94 -7.97 6.46
N PRO A 266 6.68 -8.38 5.21
CA PRO A 266 5.52 -9.19 4.85
C PRO A 266 5.69 -10.64 5.35
N THR A 267 5.41 -10.87 6.63
CA THR A 267 5.52 -12.17 7.32
C THR A 267 4.35 -13.11 7.01
N TRP A 268 3.31 -12.61 6.33
CA TRP A 268 2.11 -13.36 5.96
C TRP A 268 2.42 -14.64 5.18
N CYS A 269 3.54 -14.73 4.47
CA CYS A 269 3.89 -15.91 3.68
C CYS A 269 4.10 -17.17 4.55
N PHE A 270 4.59 -17.01 5.79
CA PHE A 270 4.75 -18.13 6.74
C PHE A 270 3.42 -18.64 7.27
N SER A 271 2.38 -17.83 7.18
CA SER A 271 1.10 -18.14 7.78
C SER A 271 0.55 -19.48 7.24
N SER A 272 0.76 -19.79 5.96
CA SER A 272 0.30 -21.04 5.32
C SER A 272 0.96 -22.30 5.89
N ALA A 273 2.08 -22.15 6.60
CA ALA A 273 2.80 -23.25 7.23
C ALA A 273 2.21 -23.66 8.59
N PHE A 274 1.22 -22.91 9.09
CA PHE A 274 0.53 -23.16 10.34
C PHE A 274 -0.92 -23.58 10.06
N PRO A 275 -1.41 -24.68 10.67
CA PRO A 275 -2.81 -25.11 10.53
C PRO A 275 -3.81 -24.07 11.06
N GLU A 276 -3.42 -23.33 12.11
CA GLU A 276 -4.30 -22.39 12.81
C GLU A 276 -3.75 -20.96 12.73
N PRO A 277 -4.58 -19.93 12.43
CA PRO A 277 -4.13 -18.54 12.38
C PRO A 277 -3.56 -18.02 13.72
N THR A 278 -4.06 -18.51 14.85
CA THR A 278 -3.58 -18.15 16.19
C THR A 278 -2.15 -18.63 16.42
N ALA A 279 -1.80 -19.85 15.96
CA ALA A 279 -0.45 -20.38 16.04
C ALA A 279 0.56 -19.49 15.29
N TYR A 280 0.20 -19.03 14.09
CA TYR A 280 1.01 -18.04 13.37
C TYR A 280 1.15 -16.72 14.13
N LYS A 281 0.07 -16.19 14.72
CA LYS A 281 0.14 -14.95 15.54
C LYS A 281 1.07 -15.12 16.76
N THR A 282 1.03 -16.27 17.43
CA THR A 282 1.95 -16.54 18.56
C THR A 282 3.41 -16.62 18.12
N PHE A 283 3.67 -17.15 16.92
CA PHE A 283 5.00 -17.17 16.32
C PHE A 283 5.48 -15.74 15.98
N ASP A 284 4.63 -14.94 15.35
CA ASP A 284 4.96 -13.57 14.97
C ASP A 284 5.23 -12.68 16.19
N ALA A 285 4.45 -12.88 17.27
CA ALA A 285 4.61 -12.18 18.54
C ALA A 285 5.98 -12.38 19.21
N LEU A 286 6.74 -13.42 18.86
CA LEU A 286 8.08 -13.66 19.41
C LEU A 286 9.09 -12.58 19.06
N PHE A 287 8.84 -11.86 17.97
CA PHE A 287 9.73 -10.85 17.42
C PHE A 287 9.27 -9.42 17.73
N LEU A 288 8.03 -9.26 18.20
CA LEU A 288 7.45 -7.97 18.54
C LEU A 288 7.91 -7.46 19.91
N PRO A 289 7.99 -6.13 20.11
CA PRO A 289 8.16 -5.54 21.43
C PRO A 289 7.06 -6.01 22.37
N ALA A 290 7.42 -6.43 23.58
CA ALA A 290 6.45 -6.77 24.60
C ALA A 290 5.68 -5.49 24.99
N THR A 291 4.48 -5.32 24.46
CA THR A 291 3.63 -4.13 24.68
C THR A 291 3.03 -4.04 26.09
N ASN A 292 3.37 -4.95 27.01
CA ASN A 292 2.98 -4.87 28.41
C ASN A 292 4.17 -5.07 29.37
N PRO A 293 4.49 -4.09 30.23
CA PRO A 293 5.50 -4.24 31.28
C PRO A 293 5.08 -5.18 32.43
N GLY A 294 3.80 -5.57 32.51
CA GLY A 294 3.24 -6.39 33.61
C GLY A 294 3.32 -7.92 33.44
N SER A 295 3.72 -8.44 32.28
CA SER A 295 3.79 -9.89 32.03
C SER A 295 5.20 -10.28 31.59
N ARG A 296 6.16 -10.22 32.52
CA ARG A 296 7.56 -10.59 32.28
C ARG A 296 7.91 -11.77 33.17
N HIS A 297 7.98 -12.97 32.59
CA HIS A 297 8.33 -14.19 33.33
C HIS A 297 9.86 -14.36 33.43
N LEU A 298 10.36 -14.50 34.67
CA LEU A 298 11.69 -15.06 34.94
C LEU A 298 11.67 -16.57 34.66
N TRP A 299 12.75 -17.09 34.06
CA TRP A 299 12.97 -18.52 33.89
C TRP A 299 13.11 -19.23 35.26
N ARG A 300 12.53 -20.43 35.40
CA ARG A 300 12.62 -21.26 36.61
C ARG A 300 12.94 -22.72 36.22
N ALA A 301 13.66 -23.44 37.09
CA ALA A 301 14.42 -24.64 36.73
C ALA A 301 13.68 -25.99 36.83
N GLU A 302 12.50 -26.06 37.44
CA GLU A 302 11.76 -27.33 37.64
C GLU A 302 10.35 -27.25 37.04
N VAL A 303 9.92 -28.35 36.42
CA VAL A 303 8.59 -28.53 35.83
C VAL A 303 7.91 -29.64 36.63
N ASP A 304 6.82 -29.32 37.35
CA ASP A 304 5.97 -30.33 37.98
C ASP A 304 5.08 -31.00 36.92
N SER A 305 4.86 -32.30 37.08
CA SER A 305 4.42 -33.21 36.02
C SER A 305 2.91 -33.48 35.95
N GLU A 306 2.06 -32.65 36.58
CA GLU A 306 0.62 -32.94 36.67
C GLU A 306 -0.31 -32.06 35.82
N ASP A 307 0.16 -31.02 35.11
CA ASP A 307 -0.66 -30.36 34.09
C ASP A 307 -0.18 -30.55 32.63
N ALA A 308 -0.93 -31.37 31.90
CA ALA A 308 -0.76 -31.60 30.48
C ALA A 308 -1.48 -30.53 29.63
N GLU A 309 -1.28 -29.26 29.98
CA GLU A 309 -1.29 -28.04 29.15
C GLU A 309 -0.66 -26.90 29.98
N ASP A 310 0.67 -26.81 30.10
CA ASP A 310 1.25 -25.84 31.04
C ASP A 310 2.01 -24.66 30.45
N PHE A 311 1.23 -23.68 30.01
CA PHE A 311 1.27 -22.37 30.67
C PHE A 311 -0.14 -22.14 31.23
N ALA A 312 -0.57 -22.98 32.19
CA ALA A 312 -1.78 -22.72 32.93
C ALA A 312 -1.55 -21.49 33.81
N PHE A 313 -2.46 -20.54 33.63
CA PHE A 313 -2.67 -19.39 34.47
C PHE A 313 -2.95 -19.85 35.90
N VAL A 314 -1.91 -20.01 36.72
CA VAL A 314 -2.08 -20.09 38.18
C VAL A 314 -2.10 -18.68 38.71
N CYS A 315 -3.31 -18.16 38.87
CA CYS A 315 -3.54 -17.08 39.81
C CYS A 315 -3.14 -17.61 41.18
N ASP A 316 -2.06 -17.11 41.77
CA ASP A 316 -1.68 -17.44 43.14
C ASP A 316 -2.76 -16.87 44.08
N PRO A 317 -3.53 -17.70 44.81
CA PRO A 317 -4.68 -17.23 45.58
C PRO A 317 -4.27 -16.60 46.93
N MET A 318 -3.09 -15.96 47.01
CA MET A 318 -2.60 -15.32 48.24
C MET A 318 -2.01 -13.92 48.08
N GLN A 319 -2.31 -13.21 46.99
CA GLN A 319 -2.07 -11.77 46.91
C GLN A 319 -3.33 -10.99 46.52
N PHE A 320 -4.36 -11.11 47.34
CA PHE A 320 -5.35 -10.04 47.47
C PHE A 320 -4.96 -9.17 48.67
N GLU A 321 -4.43 -7.99 48.39
CA GLU A 321 -4.68 -6.86 49.30
C GLU A 321 -6.20 -6.67 49.37
N SER A 322 -6.73 -6.52 50.58
CA SER A 322 -8.16 -6.27 50.79
C SER A 322 -8.55 -4.95 50.12
N VAL A 323 -9.21 -5.03 48.97
CA VAL A 323 -9.85 -3.86 48.37
C VAL A 323 -11.26 -3.79 48.94
N ASP A 324 -11.50 -2.73 49.70
CA ASP A 324 -12.80 -2.37 50.23
C ASP A 324 -13.86 -2.33 49.12
N ALA A 325 -15.05 -2.82 49.49
CA ALA A 325 -16.17 -3.04 48.61
C ALA A 325 -16.74 -1.75 48.01
N SER A 326 -16.76 -1.67 46.68
CA SER A 326 -17.87 -1.06 45.92
C SER A 326 -17.76 -1.36 44.42
N TYR A 327 -18.04 -2.60 44.02
CA TYR A 327 -18.48 -2.86 42.64
C TYR A 327 -19.94 -3.29 42.71
N THR A 328 -20.81 -2.54 42.04
CA THR A 328 -22.22 -2.87 41.99
C THR A 328 -22.48 -3.88 40.87
N LEU A 329 -23.56 -4.66 40.98
CA LEU A 329 -24.00 -5.59 39.92
C LEU A 329 -24.21 -4.91 38.56
N ARG A 330 -24.34 -3.58 38.55
CA ARG A 330 -24.41 -2.73 37.35
C ARG A 330 -23.07 -2.63 36.62
N ASP A 331 -21.97 -2.51 37.35
CA ASP A 331 -20.62 -2.38 36.80
C ASP A 331 -20.16 -3.69 36.14
N LEU A 332 -20.56 -4.82 36.72
CA LEU A 332 -20.34 -6.16 36.16
C LEU A 332 -21.23 -6.39 34.92
N HIS A 333 -22.46 -5.86 34.92
CA HIS A 333 -23.33 -5.88 33.75
C HIS A 333 -22.79 -5.00 32.62
N ASP A 334 -22.22 -3.83 32.90
CA ASP A 334 -21.63 -2.95 31.89
C ASP A 334 -20.31 -3.52 31.33
N ALA A 335 -19.50 -4.19 32.17
CA ALA A 335 -18.31 -4.92 31.71
C ALA A 335 -18.70 -6.08 30.79
N ILE A 336 -19.65 -6.93 31.19
CA ILE A 336 -20.15 -8.04 30.36
C ILE A 336 -20.85 -7.53 29.10
N SER A 337 -21.57 -6.40 29.18
CA SER A 337 -22.20 -5.75 28.03
C SER A 337 -21.17 -5.16 27.08
N SER A 338 -20.01 -4.68 27.57
CA SER A 338 -18.93 -4.16 26.73
C SER A 338 -18.20 -5.28 25.97
N THR A 339 -18.06 -6.47 26.56
CA THR A 339 -17.48 -7.65 25.90
C THR A 339 -18.48 -8.25 24.90
N THR A 340 -19.77 -8.33 25.25
CA THR A 340 -20.81 -8.87 24.37
C THR A 340 -21.26 -7.90 23.26
N ARG A 341 -20.95 -6.60 23.33
CA ARG A 341 -21.18 -5.64 22.23
C ARG A 341 -20.17 -5.78 21.09
N ASN A 342 -18.96 -6.27 21.37
CA ASN A 342 -17.93 -6.53 20.36
C ASN A 342 -18.07 -7.91 19.71
N ASP A 343 -18.70 -8.88 20.38
CA ASP A 343 -18.86 -10.25 19.86
C ASP A 343 -20.16 -10.52 19.06
N LEU A 344 -20.98 -9.49 18.80
CA LEU A 344 -22.21 -9.63 17.99
C LEU A 344 -22.15 -8.99 16.58
N TYR A 345 -20.95 -8.68 16.07
CA TYR A 345 -20.75 -8.22 14.69
C TYR A 345 -19.65 -8.98 13.91
N LEU A 346 -19.37 -10.24 14.25
CA LEU A 346 -18.68 -11.15 13.33
C LEU A 346 -19.67 -11.65 12.26
N ASP A 347 -20.16 -10.72 11.43
CA ASP A 347 -20.86 -11.02 10.19
C ASP A 347 -19.86 -11.61 9.19
N SER A 348 -19.66 -12.92 9.32
CA SER A 348 -18.82 -13.76 8.45
C SER A 348 -19.19 -13.58 6.97
N GLY A 349 -20.40 -13.10 6.67
CA GLY A 349 -20.87 -12.81 5.31
C GLY A 349 -20.27 -11.56 4.66
N ILE A 350 -19.71 -10.60 5.41
CA ILE A 350 -19.10 -9.39 4.81
C ILE A 350 -17.73 -9.72 4.18
N GLY A 351 -16.96 -10.62 4.79
CA GLY A 351 -15.66 -11.09 4.26
C GLY A 351 -15.81 -11.89 2.96
N GLU A 352 -16.76 -12.82 2.92
CA GLU A 352 -17.07 -13.61 1.72
C GLU A 352 -17.59 -12.73 0.57
N ARG A 353 -18.52 -11.81 0.86
CA ARG A 353 -19.04 -10.86 -0.14
C ARG A 353 -18.00 -9.89 -0.67
N LYS A 354 -16.97 -9.56 0.12
CA LYS A 354 -15.81 -8.78 -0.33
C LYS A 354 -15.10 -9.57 -1.42
N LEU A 355 -14.50 -10.72 -1.09
CA LEU A 355 -13.70 -11.54 -2.01
C LEU A 355 -14.42 -11.90 -3.32
N ASP A 356 -15.73 -12.16 -3.26
CA ASP A 356 -16.55 -12.43 -4.45
C ASP A 356 -16.49 -11.30 -5.49
N PHE A 357 -16.42 -10.06 -5.01
CA PHE A 357 -16.32 -8.89 -5.87
C PHE A 357 -14.96 -8.82 -6.57
N GLU A 358 -13.85 -8.97 -5.86
CA GLU A 358 -12.52 -8.99 -6.47
C GLU A 358 -12.39 -10.18 -7.45
N MET A 359 -12.96 -11.35 -7.13
CA MET A 359 -12.95 -12.52 -8.02
C MET A 359 -13.70 -12.23 -9.34
N ARG A 360 -14.89 -11.61 -9.27
CA ARG A 360 -15.61 -11.18 -10.47
C ARG A 360 -14.82 -10.15 -11.28
N LEU A 361 -14.19 -9.18 -10.60
CA LEU A 361 -13.38 -8.16 -11.24
C LEU A 361 -12.16 -8.77 -11.96
N ALA A 362 -11.43 -9.69 -11.31
CA ALA A 362 -10.30 -10.39 -11.91
C ALA A 362 -10.72 -11.18 -13.16
N ARG A 363 -11.88 -11.86 -13.11
CA ARG A 363 -12.44 -12.60 -14.25
C ARG A 363 -12.76 -11.70 -15.44
N VAL A 364 -13.33 -10.53 -15.18
CA VAL A 364 -13.72 -9.56 -16.20
C VAL A 364 -12.50 -8.87 -16.83
N LEU A 365 -11.45 -8.61 -16.04
CA LEU A 365 -10.23 -7.95 -16.50
C LEU A 365 -9.28 -8.89 -17.27
N HIS A 366 -9.23 -10.18 -16.92
CA HIS A 366 -8.22 -11.12 -17.43
C HIS A 366 -8.07 -11.14 -18.96
N PRO A 367 -9.14 -11.30 -19.78
CA PRO A 367 -9.00 -11.40 -21.23
C PRO A 367 -8.41 -10.13 -21.86
N THR A 368 -8.87 -8.96 -21.41
CA THR A 368 -8.41 -7.67 -21.95
C THR A 368 -6.97 -7.37 -21.53
N LEU A 369 -6.58 -7.69 -20.30
CA LEU A 369 -5.19 -7.49 -19.87
C LEU A 369 -4.25 -8.44 -20.62
N LEU A 370 -4.65 -9.71 -20.80
CA LEU A 370 -3.84 -10.68 -21.54
C LEU A 370 -3.67 -10.29 -23.01
N SER A 371 -4.72 -9.81 -23.68
CA SER A 371 -4.62 -9.37 -25.07
C SER A 371 -3.68 -8.16 -25.21
N ASN A 372 -3.79 -7.16 -24.34
CA ASN A 372 -2.90 -5.99 -24.38
C ASN A 372 -1.44 -6.36 -24.06
N PHE A 373 -1.20 -7.38 -23.22
CA PHE A 373 0.14 -7.93 -23.01
C PHE A 373 0.68 -8.56 -24.30
N LEU A 374 -0.08 -9.43 -24.95
CA LEU A 374 0.35 -10.10 -26.19
C LEU A 374 0.62 -9.12 -27.34
N ASP A 375 -0.15 -8.03 -27.42
CA ASP A 375 0.06 -6.96 -28.40
C ASP A 375 1.35 -6.16 -28.14
N SER A 376 1.72 -5.97 -26.86
CA SER A 376 2.82 -5.09 -26.44
C SER A 376 4.15 -5.82 -26.17
N ALA A 377 4.11 -7.12 -25.90
CA ALA A 377 5.32 -7.88 -25.50
C ALA A 377 6.35 -8.03 -26.63
N PRO A 378 5.99 -8.38 -27.88
CA PRO A 378 6.97 -8.58 -28.95
C PRO A 378 7.82 -7.34 -29.23
N SER A 379 7.21 -6.16 -29.23
CA SER A 379 7.87 -4.89 -29.53
C SER A 379 8.80 -4.41 -28.41
N VAL A 380 8.52 -4.76 -27.15
CA VAL A 380 9.38 -4.44 -26.00
C VAL A 380 10.59 -5.38 -25.90
N PHE A 381 10.39 -6.67 -26.17
CA PHE A 381 11.42 -7.70 -25.95
C PHE A 381 12.17 -8.13 -27.22
N THR A 382 12.03 -7.40 -28.34
CA THR A 382 12.80 -7.67 -29.55
C THR A 382 14.28 -7.30 -29.33
N PRO A 383 15.25 -8.21 -29.61
CA PRO A 383 16.66 -8.03 -29.24
C PRO A 383 17.37 -6.87 -29.96
N SER A 384 16.80 -6.38 -31.06
CA SER A 384 17.44 -5.42 -31.99
C SER A 384 16.91 -3.98 -31.88
N SER A 385 15.90 -3.70 -31.05
CA SER A 385 15.27 -2.37 -30.94
C SER A 385 15.27 -1.84 -29.51
N VAL A 386 15.30 -0.51 -29.37
CA VAL A 386 15.08 0.16 -28.09
C VAL A 386 13.65 -0.14 -27.64
N PRO A 387 13.41 -0.62 -26.39
CA PRO A 387 12.06 -0.88 -25.92
C PRO A 387 11.24 0.42 -25.96
N LEU A 388 10.07 0.34 -26.59
CA LEU A 388 9.12 1.45 -26.62
C LEU A 388 8.61 1.70 -25.20
N GLN A 389 9.04 2.82 -24.60
CA GLN A 389 8.70 3.20 -23.20
C GLN A 389 7.20 3.09 -22.91
N THR A 390 6.36 3.45 -23.89
CA THR A 390 4.90 3.38 -23.76
C THR A 390 4.40 1.94 -23.57
N GLU A 391 4.94 1.00 -24.33
CA GLU A 391 4.52 -0.41 -24.32
C GLU A 391 5.08 -1.14 -23.11
N LEU A 392 6.32 -0.83 -22.71
CA LEU A 392 6.89 -1.29 -21.45
C LEU A 392 6.05 -0.80 -20.26
N GLY A 393 5.60 0.44 -20.30
CA GLY A 393 4.67 0.99 -19.32
C GLY A 393 3.34 0.23 -19.26
N ILE A 394 2.82 -0.24 -20.41
CA ILE A 394 1.59 -1.04 -20.46
C ILE A 394 1.81 -2.39 -19.77
N ILE A 395 2.91 -3.07 -20.09
CA ILE A 395 3.26 -4.36 -19.48
C ILE A 395 3.44 -4.21 -17.96
N SER A 396 4.14 -3.16 -17.51
CA SER A 396 4.31 -2.86 -16.09
C SER A 396 2.97 -2.59 -15.39
N ALA A 397 2.09 -1.80 -16.00
CA ALA A 397 0.75 -1.53 -15.45
C ALA A 397 -0.09 -2.81 -15.34
N ILE A 398 -0.05 -3.68 -16.37
CA ILE A 398 -0.71 -5.00 -16.35
C ILE A 398 -0.16 -5.85 -15.20
N GLY A 399 1.17 -5.96 -15.08
CA GLY A 399 1.81 -6.67 -13.98
C GLY A 399 1.36 -6.17 -12.61
N GLY A 400 1.29 -4.84 -12.43
CA GLY A 400 0.78 -4.22 -11.20
C GLY A 400 -0.69 -4.52 -10.89
N ILE A 401 -1.55 -4.57 -11.92
CA ILE A 401 -2.97 -4.93 -11.76
C ILE A 401 -3.12 -6.39 -11.32
N TYR A 402 -2.40 -7.32 -11.98
CA TYR A 402 -2.38 -8.72 -11.56
C TYR A 402 -1.82 -8.87 -10.14
N HIS A 403 -0.70 -8.21 -9.85
CA HIS A 403 -0.08 -8.28 -8.53
C HIS A 403 -1.02 -7.80 -7.42
N GLY A 404 -1.66 -6.64 -7.60
CA GLY A 404 -2.61 -6.12 -6.62
C GLY A 404 -3.81 -7.05 -6.41
N LEU A 405 -4.51 -7.40 -7.49
CA LEU A 405 -5.74 -8.20 -7.41
C LEU A 405 -5.50 -9.64 -6.95
N TYR A 406 -4.52 -10.32 -7.54
CA TYR A 406 -4.24 -11.72 -7.20
C TYR A 406 -3.49 -11.84 -5.88
N GLY A 407 -2.72 -10.83 -5.48
CA GLY A 407 -2.17 -10.74 -4.12
C GLY A 407 -3.29 -10.72 -3.08
N ALA A 408 -4.25 -9.79 -3.20
CA ALA A 408 -5.38 -9.72 -2.27
C ALA A 408 -6.23 -11.01 -2.28
N LEU A 409 -6.49 -11.59 -3.45
CA LEU A 409 -7.31 -12.80 -3.57
C LEU A 409 -6.61 -14.04 -3.03
N LEU A 410 -5.34 -14.28 -3.37
CA LEU A 410 -4.65 -15.54 -3.06
C LEU A 410 -4.05 -15.55 -1.66
N GLN A 411 -3.80 -14.39 -1.03
CA GLN A 411 -3.30 -14.32 0.35
C GLN A 411 -4.39 -14.72 1.37
N ASP A 412 -5.64 -14.35 1.13
CA ASP A 412 -6.78 -14.63 2.04
C ASP A 412 -7.44 -16.00 1.79
N THR A 413 -7.17 -16.64 0.65
CA THR A 413 -7.88 -17.86 0.25
C THR A 413 -7.26 -19.13 0.84
N ARG A 414 -7.51 -19.38 2.12
CA ARG A 414 -7.20 -20.68 2.75
C ARG A 414 -8.29 -21.74 2.60
N SER A 415 -9.48 -21.38 2.10
CA SER A 415 -10.67 -22.23 2.23
C SER A 415 -11.63 -22.29 1.04
N ASN A 416 -11.39 -21.62 -0.11
CA ASN A 416 -12.43 -21.51 -1.15
C ASN A 416 -12.25 -22.49 -2.32
N ALA A 417 -13.32 -23.23 -2.62
CA ALA A 417 -13.44 -24.19 -3.72
C ALA A 417 -13.40 -23.59 -5.15
N ASN A 418 -13.31 -22.26 -5.29
CA ASN A 418 -13.36 -21.53 -6.57
C ASN A 418 -11.99 -20.97 -7.03
N THR A 419 -10.87 -21.49 -6.50
CA THR A 419 -9.50 -21.05 -6.84
C THR A 419 -9.01 -21.52 -8.22
N SER A 420 -9.66 -22.51 -8.84
CA SER A 420 -9.25 -23.07 -10.13
C SER A 420 -9.18 -22.04 -11.24
N PHE A 421 -10.19 -21.16 -11.34
CA PHE A 421 -10.18 -20.08 -12.33
C PHE A 421 -8.99 -19.12 -12.11
N LEU A 422 -8.70 -18.78 -10.85
CA LEU A 422 -7.63 -17.83 -10.50
C LEU A 422 -6.25 -18.43 -10.79
N SER A 423 -6.05 -19.72 -10.51
CA SER A 423 -4.81 -20.41 -10.86
C SER A 423 -4.64 -20.49 -12.38
N ASP A 424 -5.70 -20.83 -13.12
CA ASP A 424 -5.64 -21.00 -14.57
C ASP A 424 -5.37 -19.66 -15.29
N SER A 425 -6.04 -18.58 -14.85
CA SER A 425 -5.87 -17.24 -15.42
C SER A 425 -4.49 -16.66 -15.12
N LEU A 426 -3.98 -16.83 -13.90
CA LEU A 426 -2.62 -16.40 -13.54
C LEU A 426 -1.56 -17.22 -14.26
N GLN A 427 -1.74 -18.54 -14.35
CA GLN A 427 -0.85 -19.43 -15.08
C GLN A 427 -0.81 -19.09 -16.57
N ALA A 428 -1.94 -18.73 -17.17
CA ALA A 428 -1.99 -18.30 -18.57
C ALA A 428 -1.13 -17.05 -18.82
N LEU A 429 -1.16 -16.06 -17.93
CA LEU A 429 -0.29 -14.88 -18.03
C LEU A 429 1.19 -15.26 -17.84
N LEU A 430 1.52 -15.98 -16.76
CA LEU A 430 2.90 -16.36 -16.44
C LEU A 430 3.55 -17.20 -17.55
N ARG A 431 2.79 -18.10 -18.19
CA ARG A 431 3.26 -18.85 -19.37
C ARG A 431 3.60 -17.97 -20.57
N ARG A 432 2.92 -16.84 -20.75
CA ARG A 432 3.20 -15.90 -21.83
C ARG A 432 4.35 -14.95 -21.49
N MET A 433 4.58 -14.69 -20.20
CA MET A 433 5.70 -13.89 -19.70
C MET A 433 7.01 -14.68 -19.63
N ALA A 434 6.96 -15.97 -19.31
CA ALA A 434 8.14 -16.82 -19.07
C ALA A 434 9.20 -16.82 -20.19
N PRO A 435 8.86 -16.83 -21.50
CA PRO A 435 9.86 -16.78 -22.57
C PRO A 435 10.74 -15.53 -22.56
N TYR A 436 10.27 -14.45 -21.93
CA TYR A 436 10.96 -13.16 -21.85
C TYR A 436 11.67 -12.96 -20.50
N PHE A 437 11.53 -13.89 -19.56
CA PHE A 437 12.09 -13.79 -18.22
C PHE A 437 13.50 -14.41 -18.16
N PRO A 438 14.50 -13.76 -17.53
CA PRO A 438 14.44 -12.42 -16.94
C PRO A 438 14.33 -11.30 -17.99
N PHE A 439 13.53 -10.28 -17.67
CA PHE A 439 13.35 -9.11 -18.50
C PHE A 439 14.63 -8.27 -18.45
N LEU A 440 15.38 -8.23 -19.55
CA LEU A 440 16.65 -7.52 -19.68
C LEU A 440 16.61 -6.54 -20.84
N SER A 441 17.29 -5.41 -20.68
CA SER A 441 17.56 -4.51 -21.81
C SER A 441 18.65 -5.10 -22.71
N SER A 442 18.54 -4.87 -24.03
CA SER A 442 19.57 -5.28 -24.98
C SER A 442 20.92 -4.62 -24.62
N PRO A 443 22.04 -5.38 -24.54
CA PRO A 443 23.35 -4.85 -24.14
C PRO A 443 23.95 -3.84 -25.12
N LEU A 444 23.33 -3.68 -26.29
CA LEU A 444 23.79 -2.82 -27.39
C LEU A 444 23.16 -1.41 -27.36
N VAL A 445 22.19 -1.16 -26.47
CA VAL A 445 21.41 0.09 -26.44
C VAL A 445 21.87 1.00 -25.28
N LYS A 446 21.89 2.32 -25.51
CA LYS A 446 22.17 3.32 -24.47
C LYS A 446 21.21 3.14 -23.29
N ARG A 447 21.77 3.04 -22.08
CA ARG A 447 21.05 2.78 -20.84
C ARG A 447 20.17 3.97 -20.46
N ASP A 448 18.86 3.75 -20.40
CA ASP A 448 17.93 4.62 -19.70
C ASP A 448 17.65 4.00 -18.33
N VAL A 449 18.04 4.71 -17.27
CA VAL A 449 17.91 4.25 -15.88
C VAL A 449 16.45 3.93 -15.53
N GLN A 450 15.49 4.67 -16.11
CA GLN A 450 14.07 4.44 -15.84
C GLN A 450 13.60 3.13 -16.46
N ILE A 451 14.04 2.83 -17.68
CA ILE A 451 13.71 1.57 -18.38
C ILE A 451 14.27 0.38 -17.60
N GLU A 452 15.53 0.45 -17.18
CA GLU A 452 16.16 -0.61 -16.37
C GLU A 452 15.43 -0.83 -15.04
N GLN A 453 15.03 0.24 -14.35
CA GLN A 453 14.26 0.12 -13.11
C GLN A 453 12.89 -0.52 -13.36
N THR A 454 12.17 -0.11 -14.41
CA THR A 454 10.84 -0.70 -14.72
C THR A 454 10.91 -2.18 -15.10
N LEU A 455 11.98 -2.60 -15.79
CA LEU A 455 12.22 -4.02 -16.09
C LEU A 455 12.56 -4.81 -14.82
N GLN A 456 13.33 -4.21 -13.91
CA GLN A 456 13.63 -4.82 -12.61
C GLN A 456 12.38 -4.98 -11.76
N ASP A 457 11.54 -3.95 -11.68
CA ASP A 457 10.25 -4.02 -10.98
C ASP A 457 9.37 -5.12 -11.59
N LEU A 458 9.37 -5.27 -12.92
CA LEU A 458 8.65 -6.33 -13.61
C LEU A 458 9.19 -7.74 -13.30
N ASN A 459 10.51 -7.90 -13.19
CA ASN A 459 11.14 -9.17 -12.77
C ASN A 459 10.67 -9.58 -11.37
N ILE A 460 10.60 -8.62 -10.44
CA ILE A 460 10.14 -8.86 -9.07
C ILE A 460 8.67 -9.22 -9.04
N VAL A 461 7.82 -8.47 -9.76
CA VAL A 461 6.38 -8.78 -9.90
C VAL A 461 6.17 -10.18 -10.47
N PHE A 462 6.97 -10.60 -11.47
CA PHE A 462 6.90 -11.96 -12.00
C PHE A 462 7.27 -13.02 -10.95
N CYS A 463 8.30 -12.77 -10.14
CA CYS A 463 8.70 -13.64 -9.04
C CYS A 463 7.62 -13.76 -7.95
N GLU A 464 7.01 -12.63 -7.56
CA GLU A 464 5.91 -12.58 -6.59
C GLU A 464 4.68 -13.32 -7.11
N LEU A 465 4.23 -13.05 -8.33
CA LEU A 465 3.08 -13.71 -8.96
C LEU A 465 3.30 -15.23 -9.09
N THR A 466 4.51 -15.65 -9.44
CA THR A 466 4.86 -17.08 -9.48
C THR A 466 4.77 -17.70 -8.08
N SER A 467 5.27 -17.00 -7.06
CA SER A 467 5.20 -17.47 -5.68
C SER A 467 3.77 -17.59 -5.17
N LEU A 468 2.91 -16.60 -5.46
CA LEU A 468 1.50 -16.60 -5.08
C LEU A 468 0.76 -17.75 -5.74
N MET A 469 1.02 -18.01 -7.03
CA MET A 469 0.43 -19.13 -7.75
C MET A 469 0.80 -20.47 -7.10
N VAL A 470 2.09 -20.70 -6.81
CA VAL A 470 2.55 -21.97 -6.25
C VAL A 470 2.02 -22.15 -4.83
N LEU A 471 2.16 -21.16 -3.96
CA LEU A 471 1.71 -21.24 -2.57
C LEU A 471 0.19 -21.45 -2.44
N ALA A 472 -0.61 -20.88 -3.34
CA ALA A 472 -2.06 -21.09 -3.37
C ALA A 472 -2.47 -22.46 -3.93
N CYS A 473 -1.65 -23.08 -4.78
CA CYS A 473 -1.95 -24.38 -5.41
C CYS A 473 -1.44 -25.59 -4.61
N SER A 474 -0.56 -25.40 -3.63
CA SER A 474 0.14 -26.47 -2.90
C SER A 474 -0.64 -27.11 -1.73
N THR A 475 -1.97 -26.93 -1.64
CA THR A 475 -2.80 -27.62 -0.63
C THR A 475 -2.76 -29.16 -0.81
N PRO A 476 -2.85 -29.96 0.27
CA PRO A 476 -2.49 -31.38 0.27
C PRO A 476 -3.27 -32.22 -0.76
N PRO A 477 -2.65 -33.29 -1.29
CA PRO A 477 -3.18 -34.03 -2.41
C PRO A 477 -4.36 -34.92 -1.97
N VAL A 478 -5.58 -34.56 -2.35
CA VAL A 478 -6.67 -35.52 -2.45
C VAL A 478 -6.76 -36.00 -3.90
N THR A 479 -6.34 -37.25 -4.10
CA THR A 479 -6.52 -38.11 -5.30
C THR A 479 -6.14 -37.53 -6.67
N GLN A 480 -4.99 -37.97 -7.17
CA GLN A 480 -4.44 -37.63 -8.48
C GLN A 480 -5.30 -38.18 -9.63
N SER A 481 -5.74 -37.30 -10.55
CA SER A 481 -6.14 -37.70 -11.91
C SER A 481 -4.96 -37.53 -12.88
N ASN A 482 -4.74 -38.52 -13.73
CA ASN A 482 -3.57 -38.68 -14.62
C ASN A 482 -3.44 -37.64 -15.76
N THR A 483 -4.23 -36.57 -15.78
CA THR A 483 -4.25 -35.56 -16.86
C THR A 483 -3.36 -34.32 -16.61
N LYS A 484 -2.85 -34.10 -15.37
CA LYS A 484 -2.04 -32.92 -14.99
C LYS A 484 -0.52 -33.00 -15.29
N LYS A 485 -0.03 -34.11 -15.85
CA LYS A 485 1.42 -34.38 -15.97
C LYS A 485 2.16 -33.43 -16.94
N ARG A 486 1.46 -32.87 -17.94
CA ARG A 486 2.05 -31.97 -18.95
C ARG A 486 2.12 -30.51 -18.49
N ASP A 487 1.20 -30.08 -17.62
CA ASP A 487 1.19 -28.73 -17.01
C ASP A 487 2.24 -28.57 -15.91
N GLY A 488 2.55 -29.64 -15.17
CA GLY A 488 3.57 -29.62 -14.11
C GLY A 488 4.98 -29.32 -14.62
N MET A 489 5.33 -29.81 -15.82
CA MET A 489 6.66 -29.58 -16.41
C MET A 489 6.90 -28.11 -16.76
N SER A 490 5.87 -27.37 -17.18
CA SER A 490 5.98 -25.93 -17.46
C SER A 490 6.14 -25.08 -16.21
N VAL A 491 5.49 -25.45 -15.10
CA VAL A 491 5.60 -24.72 -13.82
C VAL A 491 6.95 -24.99 -13.18
N GLN A 492 7.45 -26.23 -13.26
CA GLN A 492 8.78 -26.60 -12.76
C GLN A 492 9.89 -25.81 -13.45
N THR A 493 9.84 -25.66 -14.78
CA THR A 493 10.78 -24.83 -15.52
C THR A 493 10.73 -23.36 -15.09
N GLN A 494 9.53 -22.82 -14.83
CA GLN A 494 9.37 -21.45 -14.33
C GLN A 494 9.98 -21.28 -12.93
N ILE A 495 9.74 -22.23 -12.02
CA ILE A 495 10.34 -22.19 -10.67
C ILE A 495 11.87 -22.25 -10.78
N SER A 496 12.43 -23.07 -11.66
CA SER A 496 13.88 -23.13 -11.92
C SER A 496 14.42 -21.78 -12.44
N GLN A 497 13.75 -21.15 -13.41
CA GLN A 497 14.17 -19.84 -13.93
C GLN A 497 14.14 -18.76 -12.83
N VAL A 498 13.11 -18.77 -11.98
CA VAL A 498 12.97 -17.85 -10.83
C VAL A 498 14.06 -18.12 -9.80
N LYS A 499 14.33 -19.39 -9.49
CA LYS A 499 15.40 -19.84 -8.57
C LYS A 499 16.75 -19.28 -9.01
N ASP A 500 17.12 -19.48 -10.27
CA ASP A 500 18.39 -18.99 -10.81
C ASP A 500 18.46 -17.46 -10.78
N PHE A 501 17.35 -16.78 -11.10
CA PHE A 501 17.30 -15.31 -11.13
C PHE A 501 17.49 -14.73 -9.72
N VAL A 502 16.74 -15.24 -8.74
CA VAL A 502 16.83 -14.82 -7.34
C VAL A 502 18.23 -15.11 -6.78
N ALA A 503 18.82 -16.26 -7.12
CA ALA A 503 20.18 -16.58 -6.70
C ALA A 503 21.22 -15.60 -7.27
N CYS A 504 21.13 -15.23 -8.55
CA CYS A 504 21.99 -14.20 -9.14
C CYS A 504 21.80 -12.84 -8.46
N LEU A 505 20.54 -12.45 -8.21
CA LEU A 505 20.20 -11.18 -7.59
C LEU A 505 20.74 -11.07 -6.15
N LEU A 506 20.60 -12.13 -5.35
CA LEU A 506 21.13 -12.19 -3.98
C LEU A 506 22.67 -12.22 -3.94
N ARG A 507 23.32 -12.85 -4.92
CA ARG A 507 24.80 -12.84 -5.02
C ARG A 507 25.34 -11.49 -5.52
N GLY A 508 24.47 -10.57 -5.94
CA GLY A 508 24.88 -9.32 -6.57
C GLY A 508 25.65 -9.51 -7.88
N VAL A 509 25.52 -10.68 -8.52
CA VAL A 509 26.21 -11.00 -9.79
C VAL A 509 25.30 -10.57 -10.94
N SER A 510 25.83 -9.74 -11.84
CA SER A 510 25.08 -9.42 -13.05
C SER A 510 25.19 -10.53 -14.08
N ARG A 511 24.06 -10.87 -14.71
CA ARG A 511 24.00 -11.85 -15.82
C ARG A 511 24.53 -11.32 -17.15
N SER A 512 24.74 -10.01 -17.27
CA SER A 512 25.36 -9.39 -18.45
C SER A 512 26.82 -9.05 -18.15
N PRO A 513 27.77 -9.46 -19.03
CA PRO A 513 29.22 -9.28 -18.80
C PRO A 513 29.65 -7.81 -18.69
N ASN A 514 28.79 -6.86 -19.07
CA ASN A 514 29.10 -5.42 -19.12
C ASN A 514 28.39 -4.60 -18.02
N THR A 515 27.86 -5.23 -16.98
CA THR A 515 27.06 -4.55 -15.95
C THR A 515 27.60 -4.81 -14.56
N ILE A 516 27.82 -3.72 -13.81
CA ILE A 516 28.26 -3.75 -12.42
C ILE A 516 27.10 -4.34 -11.59
N GLY A 517 27.41 -5.31 -10.73
CA GLY A 517 26.45 -5.89 -9.81
C GLY A 517 25.78 -4.83 -8.94
N ARG A 518 24.44 -4.77 -8.97
CA ARG A 518 23.65 -3.88 -8.10
C ARG A 518 23.31 -4.61 -6.81
N GLN A 519 23.53 -3.96 -5.67
CA GLN A 519 23.06 -4.46 -4.38
C GLN A 519 21.52 -4.36 -4.30
N ILE A 520 20.88 -5.40 -3.78
CA ILE A 520 19.43 -5.43 -3.61
C ILE A 520 18.98 -4.36 -2.61
N THR A 521 17.95 -3.60 -2.98
CA THR A 521 17.36 -2.61 -2.08
C THR A 521 16.44 -3.29 -1.06
N ALA A 522 16.17 -2.63 0.07
CA ALA A 522 15.30 -3.17 1.10
C ALA A 522 13.88 -3.50 0.58
N GLN A 523 13.32 -2.66 -0.29
CA GLN A 523 12.00 -2.86 -0.87
C GLN A 523 11.96 -4.07 -1.82
N GLU A 524 12.98 -4.21 -2.67
CA GLU A 524 13.11 -5.36 -3.56
C GLU A 524 13.28 -6.67 -2.75
N TYR A 525 14.03 -6.65 -1.65
CA TYR A 525 14.18 -7.81 -0.77
C TYR A 525 12.87 -8.19 -0.08
N MET A 526 12.11 -7.21 0.45
CA MET A 526 10.81 -7.45 1.08
C MET A 526 9.79 -8.03 0.10
N ALA A 527 9.77 -7.54 -1.14
CA ALA A 527 8.94 -8.06 -2.22
C ALA A 527 9.27 -9.53 -2.55
N LEU A 528 10.55 -9.92 -2.45
CA LEU A 528 10.97 -11.30 -2.74
C LEU A 528 10.72 -12.30 -1.60
N LEU A 529 10.33 -11.88 -0.39
CA LEU A 529 10.16 -12.81 0.75
C LEU A 529 9.18 -13.96 0.46
N PRO A 530 7.99 -13.74 -0.14
CA PRO A 530 7.09 -14.83 -0.51
C PRO A 530 7.71 -15.78 -1.55
N THR A 531 8.50 -15.24 -2.49
CA THR A 531 9.23 -16.04 -3.48
C THR A 531 10.32 -16.88 -2.81
N LEU A 532 11.09 -16.31 -1.88
CA LEU A 532 12.10 -17.05 -1.12
C LEU A 532 11.45 -18.16 -0.30
N TRP A 533 10.33 -17.88 0.37
CA TRP A 533 9.57 -18.90 1.08
C TRP A 533 9.11 -20.03 0.15
N MET A 534 8.57 -19.70 -1.03
CA MET A 534 8.17 -20.69 -2.04
C MET A 534 9.36 -21.56 -2.48
N LEU A 535 10.50 -20.94 -2.81
CA LEU A 535 11.71 -21.64 -3.27
C LEU A 535 12.30 -22.57 -2.19
N LEU A 536 12.23 -22.17 -0.92
CA LEU A 536 12.70 -22.98 0.20
C LEU A 536 11.81 -24.21 0.47
N ASN A 537 10.54 -24.17 0.06
CA ASN A 537 9.61 -25.29 0.22
C ASN A 537 9.41 -26.11 -1.07
N SER A 538 9.91 -25.62 -2.22
CA SER A 538 9.89 -26.37 -3.48
C SER A 538 10.98 -27.43 -3.50
N ASN A 539 10.63 -28.69 -3.24
CA ASN A 539 11.50 -29.84 -3.51
C ASN A 539 11.59 -30.03 -5.03
N LEU A 540 12.48 -29.30 -5.69
CA LEU A 540 12.79 -29.52 -7.09
C LEU A 540 13.70 -30.75 -7.19
N ASP A 541 13.12 -31.96 -7.20
CA ASP A 541 13.83 -33.17 -7.63
C ASP A 541 13.99 -33.11 -9.17
N CYS A 542 14.82 -32.20 -9.66
CA CYS A 542 15.22 -32.16 -11.05
C CYS A 542 16.43 -33.09 -11.21
N GLY A 543 16.18 -34.34 -11.60
CA GLY A 543 17.23 -35.25 -12.05
C GLY A 543 17.91 -34.72 -13.31
N GLY A 544 18.91 -33.86 -13.14
CA GLY A 544 19.73 -33.30 -14.20
C GLY A 544 20.95 -32.58 -13.64
N VAL A 545 22.10 -33.23 -13.78
CA VAL A 545 23.55 -32.89 -13.75
C VAL A 545 24.07 -31.45 -13.53
N ASP A 546 23.26 -30.40 -13.39
CA ASP A 546 23.74 -29.08 -12.96
C ASP A 546 23.77 -29.00 -11.43
N GLU A 547 24.82 -28.40 -10.88
CA GLU A 547 24.96 -28.15 -9.44
C GLU A 547 23.71 -27.43 -8.91
N ASP A 548 22.82 -28.17 -8.23
CA ASP A 548 21.57 -27.62 -7.71
C ASP A 548 21.87 -26.44 -6.79
N ILE A 549 21.53 -25.23 -7.24
CA ILE A 549 21.73 -24.01 -6.45
C ILE A 549 20.94 -24.14 -5.15
N ASP A 550 21.63 -24.23 -4.01
CA ASP A 550 20.96 -24.25 -2.72
C ASP A 550 20.58 -22.83 -2.29
N ILE A 551 19.28 -22.52 -2.34
CA ILE A 551 18.74 -21.19 -2.01
C ILE A 551 18.96 -20.84 -0.54
N LEU A 552 18.93 -21.80 0.39
CA LEU A 552 19.20 -21.53 1.80
C LEU A 552 20.66 -21.10 1.99
N CYS A 553 21.59 -21.81 1.34
CA CYS A 553 23.01 -21.43 1.36
C CYS A 553 23.23 -20.03 0.75
N VAL A 554 22.58 -19.71 -0.38
CA VAL A 554 22.68 -18.39 -1.02
C VAL A 554 22.12 -17.28 -0.13
N LEU A 555 21.02 -17.54 0.58
CA LEU A 555 20.43 -16.59 1.53
C LEU A 555 21.36 -16.29 2.71
N LEU A 556 21.96 -17.33 3.30
CA LEU A 556 22.91 -17.19 4.39
C LEU A 556 24.18 -16.44 3.95
N ASP A 557 24.71 -16.74 2.76
CA ASP A 557 25.84 -16.01 2.19
C ASP A 557 25.51 -14.51 1.99
N HIS A 558 24.35 -14.21 1.40
CA HIS A 558 23.88 -12.84 1.23
C HIS A 558 23.78 -12.13 2.58
N ALA A 559 23.21 -12.77 3.61
CA ALA A 559 23.06 -12.17 4.93
C ALA A 559 24.38 -11.82 5.62
N ARG A 560 25.45 -12.57 5.33
CA ARG A 560 26.82 -12.27 5.78
C ARG A 560 27.44 -11.12 4.99
N GLN A 561 27.16 -11.03 3.69
CA GLN A 561 27.72 -10.02 2.79
C GLN A 561 27.05 -8.65 2.87
N VAL A 562 25.76 -8.59 3.25
CA VAL A 562 25.04 -7.31 3.40
C VAL A 562 25.64 -6.50 4.54
N SER A 563 26.06 -5.26 4.21
CA SER A 563 26.56 -4.27 5.15
C SER A 563 25.56 -4.03 6.29
N SER A 564 26.06 -3.91 7.51
CA SER A 564 25.27 -3.52 8.69
C SER A 564 24.57 -2.17 8.53
N THR A 565 25.14 -1.25 7.74
CA THR A 565 24.54 0.07 7.45
C THR A 565 23.49 0.03 6.33
N ALA A 566 23.35 -1.07 5.59
CA ALA A 566 22.40 -1.14 4.50
C ALA A 566 20.96 -1.29 5.02
N ALA A 567 20.01 -0.56 4.41
CA ALA A 567 18.60 -0.66 4.76
C ALA A 567 18.03 -2.09 4.60
N ALA A 568 18.63 -2.91 3.73
CA ALA A 568 18.26 -4.31 3.52
C ALA A 568 18.69 -5.25 4.66
N LYS A 569 19.55 -4.81 5.60
CA LYS A 569 20.05 -5.68 6.68
C LYS A 569 18.94 -6.15 7.62
N LEU A 570 18.10 -5.23 8.10
CA LEU A 570 16.97 -5.55 8.98
C LEU A 570 16.02 -6.60 8.36
N PRO A 571 15.47 -6.40 7.14
CA PRO A 571 14.57 -7.39 6.56
C PRO A 571 15.26 -8.72 6.27
N THR A 572 16.55 -8.72 5.91
CA THR A 572 17.33 -9.95 5.71
C THR A 572 17.50 -10.74 7.01
N VAL A 573 17.90 -10.06 8.08
CA VAL A 573 18.11 -10.68 9.39
C VAL A 573 16.78 -11.19 9.95
N ASP A 574 15.72 -10.38 9.95
CA ASP A 574 14.40 -10.76 10.47
C ASP A 574 13.84 -12.00 9.74
N PHE A 575 13.95 -12.06 8.41
CA PHE A 575 13.49 -13.22 7.65
C PHE A 575 14.26 -14.51 8.01
N ILE A 576 15.60 -14.44 8.11
CA ILE A 576 16.43 -15.60 8.45
C ILE A 576 16.17 -16.07 9.87
N VAL A 577 16.16 -15.14 10.83
CA VAL A 577 15.83 -15.39 12.23
C VAL A 577 14.50 -16.14 12.37
N ARG A 578 13.47 -15.70 11.63
CA ARG A 578 12.16 -16.36 11.60
C ARG A 578 12.24 -17.77 11.01
N LEU A 579 12.92 -17.95 9.89
CA LEU A 579 13.10 -19.27 9.26
C LEU A 579 13.72 -20.28 10.23
N ILE A 580 14.76 -19.88 10.97
CA ILE A 580 15.47 -20.78 11.90
C ILE A 580 14.58 -21.14 13.10
N LEU A 581 13.86 -20.18 13.66
CA LEU A 581 12.98 -20.43 14.80
C LEU A 581 11.67 -21.12 14.41
N LEU A 582 11.35 -21.22 13.11
CA LEU A 582 10.14 -21.85 12.61
C LEU A 582 10.06 -23.32 13.06
N GLU A 583 11.16 -24.06 12.93
CA GLU A 583 11.24 -25.47 13.35
C GLU A 583 11.09 -25.68 14.86
N THR A 584 11.43 -24.66 15.66
CA THR A 584 11.30 -24.70 17.11
C THR A 584 9.88 -24.40 17.60
N THR A 585 8.97 -24.06 16.69
CA THR A 585 7.64 -23.56 17.04
C THR A 585 6.63 -24.72 17.08
N PRO A 586 5.84 -24.85 18.16
CA PRO A 586 4.79 -25.86 18.23
C PRO A 586 3.76 -25.64 17.12
N ARG A 587 3.19 -26.73 16.60
CA ARG A 587 2.18 -26.73 15.51
C ARG A 587 2.67 -26.20 14.15
N TYR A 588 3.99 -26.07 13.93
CA TYR A 588 4.53 -25.88 12.60
C TYR A 588 4.34 -27.14 11.75
N ALA A 589 3.65 -27.01 10.61
CA ALA A 589 3.32 -28.11 9.70
C ALA A 589 3.94 -27.96 8.30
N GLY A 590 4.83 -26.97 8.10
CA GLY A 590 5.50 -26.73 6.82
C GLY A 590 6.54 -27.79 6.46
N THR A 591 6.99 -27.78 5.21
CA THR A 591 7.97 -28.76 4.67
C THR A 591 9.42 -28.33 4.85
N PHE A 592 9.70 -27.02 4.91
CA PHE A 592 11.05 -26.49 5.09
C PHE A 592 11.71 -27.03 6.38
N ARG A 593 12.94 -27.53 6.24
CA ARG A 593 13.87 -27.85 7.32
C ARG A 593 15.29 -27.45 6.93
N VAL A 594 16.07 -26.85 7.83
CA VAL A 594 17.47 -26.45 7.64
C VAL A 594 18.35 -27.65 7.30
N ASN A 595 18.07 -28.81 7.90
CA ASN A 595 18.81 -30.04 7.66
C ASN A 595 18.58 -30.64 6.25
N ASN A 596 17.58 -30.17 5.50
CA ASN A 596 17.35 -30.63 4.12
C ASN A 596 18.36 -30.03 3.13
N SER A 597 19.05 -28.95 3.51
CA SER A 597 20.03 -28.25 2.69
C SER A 597 21.43 -28.84 2.88
N VAL A 598 22.13 -29.09 1.78
CA VAL A 598 23.51 -29.60 1.81
C VAL A 598 24.44 -28.44 2.17
N GLY A 599 24.99 -28.47 3.38
CA GLY A 599 25.86 -27.40 3.92
C GLY A 599 25.12 -26.25 4.63
N GLY A 600 23.79 -26.26 4.63
CA GLY A 600 22.94 -25.30 5.35
C GLY A 600 23.27 -25.18 6.84
N PRO A 601 23.36 -26.29 7.61
CA PRO A 601 23.69 -26.24 9.03
C PRO A 601 25.05 -25.57 9.34
N GLN A 602 26.09 -25.87 8.54
CA GLN A 602 27.41 -25.27 8.74
C GLN A 602 27.40 -23.76 8.46
N LYS A 603 26.80 -23.33 7.34
CA LYS A 603 26.68 -21.90 7.01
C LYS A 603 25.82 -21.15 8.02
N PHE A 604 24.82 -21.81 8.60
CA PHE A 604 24.02 -21.26 9.67
C PHE A 604 24.87 -20.99 10.92
N GLU A 605 25.67 -21.97 11.37
CA GLU A 605 26.56 -21.79 12.51
C GLU A 605 27.54 -20.64 12.28
N GLU A 606 28.14 -20.56 11.09
CA GLU A 606 29.02 -19.45 10.70
C GLU A 606 28.30 -18.10 10.78
N TRP A 607 27.07 -18.01 10.26
CA TRP A 607 26.28 -16.77 10.31
C TRP A 607 25.93 -16.36 11.74
N VAL A 608 25.51 -17.30 12.60
CA VAL A 608 25.21 -17.03 14.01
C VAL A 608 26.44 -16.50 14.73
N VAL A 609 27.60 -17.14 14.51
CA VAL A 609 28.87 -16.75 15.12
C VAL A 609 29.38 -15.38 14.61
N ASP A 610 28.89 -14.91 13.46
CA ASP A 610 29.17 -13.56 12.92
C ASP A 610 28.19 -12.48 13.45
N LEU A 611 27.09 -12.83 14.12
CA LEU A 611 26.12 -11.87 14.68
C LEU A 611 26.69 -10.90 15.71
N PRO A 612 27.59 -11.30 16.64
CA PRO A 612 28.22 -10.35 17.58
C PRO A 612 28.96 -9.21 16.88
N LYS A 613 29.60 -9.50 15.74
CA LYS A 613 30.23 -8.46 14.90
C LYS A 613 29.19 -7.52 14.32
N THR A 614 28.07 -8.06 13.82
CA THR A 614 26.96 -7.25 13.31
C THR A 614 26.37 -6.35 14.40
N LEU A 615 26.15 -6.87 15.62
CA LEU A 615 25.71 -6.06 16.77
C LEU A 615 26.67 -4.92 17.10
N TRP A 616 27.98 -5.19 17.04
CA TRP A 616 28.99 -4.17 17.27
C TRP A 616 28.96 -3.06 16.21
N GLU A 617 28.81 -3.42 14.93
CA GLU A 617 28.73 -2.46 13.82
C GLU A 617 27.45 -1.63 13.85
N LEU A 618 26.31 -2.22 14.23
CA LEU A 618 25.02 -1.53 14.34
C LEU A 618 25.02 -0.53 15.50
N GLY A 619 25.56 -0.91 16.66
CA GLY A 619 25.58 -0.07 17.86
C GLY A 619 24.22 0.58 18.16
N GLY A 620 24.20 1.91 18.30
CA GLY A 620 22.96 2.70 18.48
C GLY A 620 22.30 3.19 17.18
N THR A 621 22.81 2.85 16.00
CA THR A 621 22.33 3.41 14.72
C THR A 621 21.03 2.78 14.22
N ASN A 622 20.82 1.49 14.51
CA ASN A 622 19.63 0.76 14.11
C ASN A 622 19.17 -0.15 15.26
N ILE A 623 18.42 0.47 16.18
CA ILE A 623 17.87 -0.19 17.37
C ILE A 623 16.95 -1.36 16.99
N PRO A 624 16.03 -1.25 16.00
CA PRO A 624 15.15 -2.36 15.62
C PRO A 624 15.92 -3.61 15.17
N CYS A 625 17.00 -3.45 14.38
CA CYS A 625 17.79 -4.60 13.94
C CYS A 625 18.57 -5.24 15.11
N THR A 626 19.10 -4.42 16.01
CA THR A 626 19.76 -4.89 17.24
C THR A 626 18.80 -5.70 18.10
N GLU A 627 17.59 -5.20 18.29
CA GLU A 627 16.53 -5.87 19.07
C GLU A 627 16.14 -7.23 18.47
N VAL A 628 15.95 -7.33 17.16
CA VAL A 628 15.66 -8.60 16.46
C VAL A 628 16.78 -9.62 16.65
N ILE A 629 18.05 -9.20 16.53
CA ILE A 629 19.21 -10.10 16.74
C ILE A 629 19.27 -10.59 18.19
N LEU A 630 19.08 -9.70 19.17
CA LEU A 630 19.13 -10.07 20.58
C LEU A 630 17.97 -11.00 20.97
N ARG A 631 16.75 -10.74 20.46
CA ARG A 631 15.61 -11.65 20.62
C ARG A 631 15.89 -13.01 20.01
N PHE A 632 16.46 -13.05 18.81
CA PHE A 632 16.84 -14.29 18.16
C PHE A 632 17.82 -15.09 19.02
N LEU A 633 18.92 -14.48 19.47
CA LEU A 633 19.92 -15.16 20.31
C LEU A 633 19.27 -15.69 21.59
N LEU A 634 18.45 -14.89 22.27
CA LEU A 634 17.71 -15.33 23.46
C LEU A 634 16.84 -16.55 23.16
N ARG A 635 15.99 -16.50 22.12
CA ARG A 635 15.06 -17.58 21.79
C ARG A 635 15.76 -18.83 21.24
N LEU A 636 16.86 -18.67 20.49
CA LEU A 636 17.67 -19.76 19.96
C LEU A 636 18.24 -20.64 21.07
N PHE A 637 18.69 -20.05 22.18
CA PHE A 637 19.22 -20.80 23.31
C PHE A 637 18.16 -21.20 24.34
N GLN A 638 16.99 -20.56 24.36
CA GLN A 638 15.86 -21.03 25.18
C GLN A 638 15.18 -22.26 24.56
N ARG A 639 14.97 -22.26 23.24
CA ARG A 639 14.31 -23.34 22.52
C ARG A 639 15.36 -24.34 22.07
N ARG A 640 15.20 -25.62 22.39
CA ARG A 640 16.15 -26.67 21.97
C ARG A 640 16.11 -26.79 20.44
N SER A 641 17.01 -26.08 19.75
CA SER A 641 17.11 -26.08 18.29
C SER A 641 17.42 -27.50 17.75
N PRO A 642 16.85 -27.90 16.60
CA PRO A 642 17.09 -29.20 15.97
C PRO A 642 18.52 -29.40 15.45
N ILE A 643 19.37 -28.36 15.48
CA ILE A 643 20.81 -28.45 15.19
C ILE A 643 21.48 -29.01 16.45
N GLY A 644 21.31 -30.32 16.62
CA GLY A 644 21.34 -31.03 17.89
C GLY A 644 22.70 -31.41 18.47
N ASN A 645 23.84 -30.90 18.00
CA ASN A 645 25.15 -31.27 18.58
C ASN A 645 26.18 -30.12 18.71
N THR A 646 25.85 -28.90 18.26
CA THR A 646 26.80 -27.77 18.17
C THR A 646 26.51 -26.62 19.13
N ASN A 647 25.45 -26.72 19.95
CA ASN A 647 25.04 -25.67 20.88
C ASN A 647 26.16 -25.21 21.83
N ALA A 648 26.97 -26.14 22.37
CA ALA A 648 28.04 -25.79 23.31
C ALA A 648 29.25 -25.12 22.62
N SER A 649 29.64 -25.60 21.44
CA SER A 649 30.75 -25.03 20.66
C SER A 649 30.39 -23.64 20.11
N VAL A 650 29.20 -23.51 19.52
CA VAL A 650 28.69 -22.23 19.01
C VAL A 650 28.49 -21.23 20.15
N ALA A 651 27.94 -21.65 21.30
CA ALA A 651 27.84 -20.77 22.48
C ALA A 651 29.21 -20.30 22.98
N ALA A 652 30.23 -21.17 23.01
CA ALA A 652 31.58 -20.78 23.41
C ALA A 652 32.19 -19.74 22.45
N GLN A 653 32.02 -19.93 21.13
CA GLN A 653 32.49 -18.98 20.11
C GLN A 653 31.74 -17.64 20.18
N LEU A 654 30.41 -17.68 20.41
CA LEU A 654 29.61 -16.48 20.62
C LEU A 654 30.05 -15.71 21.86
N CYS A 655 30.29 -16.39 22.98
CA CYS A 655 30.76 -15.74 24.20
C CYS A 655 32.09 -15.01 23.99
N ALA A 656 33.05 -15.63 23.30
CA ALA A 656 34.32 -15.00 22.97
C ALA A 656 34.13 -13.76 22.07
N ARG A 657 33.23 -13.84 21.08
CA ARG A 657 32.98 -12.75 20.11
C ARG A 657 32.06 -11.64 20.62
N LEU A 658 31.31 -11.86 21.69
CA LEU A 658 30.46 -10.85 22.34
C LEU A 658 31.24 -9.92 23.27
N ILE A 659 32.46 -10.29 23.71
CA ILE A 659 33.27 -9.45 24.61
C ILE A 659 33.44 -8.01 24.08
N PRO A 660 33.81 -7.77 22.80
CA PRO A 660 33.97 -6.42 22.25
C PRO A 660 32.69 -5.59 22.20
N TYR A 661 31.51 -6.22 22.26
CA TYR A 661 30.22 -5.53 22.32
C TYR A 661 30.04 -4.77 23.66
N PHE A 662 30.63 -5.30 24.74
CA PHE A 662 30.55 -4.74 26.09
C PHE A 662 31.80 -3.96 26.48
N THR A 663 33.00 -4.49 26.23
CA THR A 663 34.27 -3.86 26.58
C THR A 663 35.31 -4.04 25.46
N ILE A 664 36.00 -2.96 25.08
CA ILE A 664 37.05 -2.96 24.05
C ILE A 664 38.40 -2.71 24.73
N THR A 665 39.41 -3.52 24.46
CA THR A 665 40.79 -3.27 24.90
C THR A 665 41.54 -2.45 23.85
N HIS A 666 41.74 -1.16 24.11
CA HIS A 666 42.58 -0.28 23.28
C HIS A 666 44.04 -0.36 23.75
N PRO A 667 45.03 -0.55 22.86
CA PRO A 667 46.44 -0.71 23.23
C PRO A 667 47.03 0.48 23.99
N VAL A 668 46.48 1.69 23.81
CA VAL A 668 46.97 2.93 24.46
C VAL A 668 46.04 3.43 25.58
N HIS A 669 44.73 3.17 25.49
CA HIS A 669 43.73 3.76 26.40
C HIS A 669 43.15 2.74 27.39
N GLY A 670 43.68 1.51 27.42
CA GLY A 670 43.19 0.46 28.29
C GLY A 670 41.80 -0.03 27.86
N LYS A 671 40.97 -0.43 28.83
CA LYS A 671 39.63 -0.99 28.58
C LYS A 671 38.60 0.15 28.46
N LEU A 672 37.96 0.25 27.29
CA LEU A 672 36.90 1.21 26.96
C LEU A 672 35.54 0.50 26.90
N HIS A 673 34.44 1.25 27.06
CA HIS A 673 33.09 0.72 26.90
C HIS A 673 32.76 0.43 25.43
N GLY A 674 32.11 -0.71 25.19
CA GLY A 674 31.64 -1.13 23.88
C GLY A 674 30.28 -0.53 23.47
N PRO A 675 29.76 -0.87 22.27
CA PRO A 675 28.52 -0.35 21.72
C PRO A 675 27.26 -0.55 22.59
N PHE A 676 27.25 -1.52 23.51
CA PHE A 676 26.15 -1.70 24.48
C PHE A 676 25.77 -0.40 25.20
N THR A 677 26.77 0.39 25.62
CA THR A 677 26.55 1.65 26.36
C THR A 677 25.95 2.77 25.51
N LYS A 678 25.92 2.61 24.18
CA LYS A 678 25.34 3.58 23.23
C LYS A 678 23.85 3.35 22.98
N LEU A 679 23.26 2.31 23.55
CA LEU A 679 21.82 2.04 23.44
C LEU A 679 21.06 2.97 24.38
N GLU A 680 20.19 3.83 23.86
CA GLU A 680 19.37 4.74 24.67
C GLU A 680 18.16 4.01 25.33
N ASP A 681 17.75 2.87 24.77
CA ASP A 681 16.59 2.10 25.26
C ASP A 681 16.97 1.09 26.35
N THR A 682 16.50 1.35 27.58
CA THR A 682 16.67 0.47 28.75
C THR A 682 16.06 -0.92 28.58
N ALA A 683 15.05 -1.09 27.72
CA ALA A 683 14.46 -2.40 27.43
C ALA A 683 15.37 -3.26 26.56
N VAL A 684 16.00 -2.68 25.53
CA VAL A 684 16.95 -3.37 24.66
C VAL A 684 18.25 -3.68 25.40
N GLN A 685 18.71 -2.80 26.29
CA GLN A 685 19.85 -3.09 27.17
C GLN A 685 19.57 -4.30 28.07
N ARG A 686 18.39 -4.40 28.70
CA ARG A 686 18.00 -5.59 29.48
C ARG A 686 17.94 -6.84 28.63
N LEU A 687 17.34 -6.76 27.45
CA LEU A 687 17.28 -7.88 26.51
C LEU A 687 18.67 -8.40 26.13
N ALA A 688 19.66 -7.51 25.97
CA ALA A 688 21.03 -7.90 25.70
C ALA A 688 21.62 -8.71 26.87
N LEU A 689 21.37 -8.29 28.11
CA LEU A 689 21.79 -9.02 29.31
C LEU A 689 21.11 -10.40 29.39
N ASP A 690 19.80 -10.46 29.16
CA ASP A 690 19.03 -11.73 29.18
C ASP A 690 19.57 -12.73 28.15
N ALA A 691 19.89 -12.26 26.95
CA ALA A 691 20.49 -13.08 25.90
C ALA A 691 21.85 -13.64 26.36
N VAL A 692 22.71 -12.81 26.97
CA VAL A 692 24.03 -13.25 27.43
C VAL A 692 23.92 -14.27 28.57
N VAL A 693 23.06 -14.03 29.57
CA VAL A 693 22.84 -14.96 30.68
C VAL A 693 22.40 -16.33 30.15
N THR A 694 21.47 -16.33 29.20
CA THR A 694 20.94 -17.55 28.57
C THR A 694 22.02 -18.31 27.79
N ILE A 695 22.89 -17.61 27.05
CA ILE A 695 24.01 -18.23 26.32
C ILE A 695 25.02 -18.82 27.31
N MET A 696 25.38 -18.09 28.37
CA MET A 696 26.34 -18.53 29.38
C MET A 696 25.87 -19.79 30.09
N ALA A 697 24.57 -19.93 30.38
CA ALA A 697 24.01 -21.13 31.00
C ALA A 697 24.28 -22.43 30.20
N ARG A 698 24.62 -22.34 28.91
CA ARG A 698 24.84 -23.50 28.01
C ARG A 698 26.30 -23.95 27.85
N ILE A 699 27.26 -23.28 28.47
CA ILE A 699 28.71 -23.60 28.38
C ILE A 699 29.30 -23.86 29.77
N PRO A 700 30.42 -24.59 29.93
CA PRO A 700 31.08 -24.79 31.24
C PRO A 700 31.61 -23.50 31.89
N ALA A 701 31.93 -23.51 33.18
CA ALA A 701 32.31 -22.31 33.94
C ALA A 701 33.60 -21.59 33.48
N GLU A 702 34.59 -22.32 32.98
CA GLU A 702 35.89 -21.78 32.53
C GLU A 702 35.76 -20.71 31.40
N PRO A 703 35.08 -20.98 30.26
CA PRO A 703 34.91 -19.99 29.18
C PRO A 703 33.94 -18.83 29.51
N ARG A 704 33.19 -18.88 30.63
CA ARG A 704 32.23 -17.82 31.04
C ARG A 704 32.90 -16.58 31.64
N LYS A 705 33.99 -16.78 32.39
CA LYS A 705 34.69 -15.75 33.17
C LYS A 705 35.05 -14.46 32.39
N PRO A 706 35.61 -14.51 31.16
CA PRO A 706 36.02 -13.30 30.46
C PRO A 706 34.85 -12.45 29.97
N LEU A 707 33.72 -13.07 29.60
CA LEU A 707 32.52 -12.35 29.18
C LEU A 707 31.81 -11.72 30.38
N ASP A 708 31.68 -12.46 31.48
CA ASP A 708 31.09 -11.94 32.72
C ASP A 708 31.84 -10.68 33.22
N ALA A 709 33.17 -10.73 33.25
CA ALA A 709 34.00 -9.58 33.62
C ALA A 709 33.87 -8.38 32.64
N ALA A 710 33.54 -8.63 31.37
CA ALA A 710 33.31 -7.59 30.37
C ALA A 710 31.92 -6.94 30.53
N VAL A 711 30.89 -7.73 30.84
CA VAL A 711 29.53 -7.24 31.10
C VAL A 711 29.48 -6.47 32.41
N GLN A 712 30.07 -7.01 33.48
CA GLN A 712 30.10 -6.36 34.80
C GLN A 712 30.70 -4.95 34.71
N ARG A 713 31.78 -4.78 33.94
CA ARG A 713 32.41 -3.46 33.70
C ARG A 713 31.55 -2.57 32.79
N ALA A 714 30.86 -3.12 31.81
CA ALA A 714 30.00 -2.32 30.92
C ALA A 714 28.76 -1.78 31.64
N VAL A 715 28.32 -2.48 32.69
CA VAL A 715 27.11 -2.18 33.45
C VAL A 715 27.42 -1.42 34.75
N GLU A 716 28.68 -1.36 35.16
CA GLU A 716 29.18 -0.66 36.35
C GLU A 716 28.68 0.80 36.40
N GLY A 717 28.05 1.19 37.52
CA GLY A 717 27.48 2.53 37.70
C GLY A 717 26.11 2.77 37.05
N SER A 718 25.49 1.76 36.43
CA SER A 718 24.13 1.84 35.87
C SER A 718 23.08 1.10 36.70
N ALA A 719 21.80 1.39 36.47
CA ALA A 719 20.67 0.67 37.08
C ALA A 719 20.60 -0.82 36.70
N HIS A 720 21.40 -1.26 35.72
CA HIS A 720 21.46 -2.65 35.28
C HIS A 720 22.48 -3.48 36.07
N ALA A 721 23.30 -2.88 36.95
CA ALA A 721 24.33 -3.61 37.72
C ALA A 721 23.72 -4.57 38.74
N THR A 722 22.67 -4.12 39.43
CA THR A 722 21.89 -4.95 40.34
C THR A 722 21.15 -6.07 39.60
N TYR A 723 20.65 -5.76 38.40
CA TYR A 723 19.99 -6.75 37.53
C TYR A 723 20.96 -7.85 37.08
N TRP A 724 22.16 -7.48 36.62
CA TRP A 724 23.17 -8.44 36.17
C TRP A 724 23.59 -9.38 37.30
N ALA A 725 23.88 -8.85 38.49
CA ALA A 725 24.27 -9.65 39.66
C ALA A 725 23.21 -10.72 40.00
N ALA A 726 21.93 -10.32 40.10
CA ALA A 726 20.82 -11.24 40.38
C ALA A 726 20.61 -12.29 39.27
N ALA A 727 20.82 -11.93 38.00
CA ALA A 727 20.66 -12.84 36.89
C ALA A 727 21.80 -13.89 36.83
N THR A 728 23.03 -13.50 37.17
CA THR A 728 24.18 -14.41 37.18
C THR A 728 24.18 -15.38 38.37
N GLU A 729 23.69 -14.97 39.55
CA GLU A 729 23.58 -15.83 40.73
C GLU A 729 22.67 -17.06 40.45
N ASN A 730 21.54 -16.85 39.78
CA ASN A 730 20.61 -17.92 39.43
C ASN A 730 21.21 -18.97 38.47
N VAL A 731 22.14 -18.57 37.59
CA VAL A 731 22.82 -19.48 36.65
C VAL A 731 24.00 -20.21 37.30
N LEU A 732 24.57 -19.65 38.36
CA LEU A 732 25.64 -20.27 39.16
C LEU A 732 25.09 -21.31 40.16
N CYS A 733 23.84 -21.18 40.61
CA CYS A 733 23.18 -22.16 41.48
C CYS A 733 22.56 -23.36 40.74
N SER A 734 22.32 -23.26 39.42
CA SER A 734 21.67 -24.30 38.62
C SER A 734 22.64 -25.17 37.79
N ALA A 735 23.95 -25.05 38.02
CA ALA A 735 25.01 -25.83 37.39
C ALA A 735 25.75 -26.63 38.47
#